data_AF-A0A5B0QG22-F1
#
_entry.id   AF-A0A5B0QG22-F1
#
_cell.length_a   1.000
_cell.length_b   1.000
_cell.length_c   1.000
_cell.angle_alpha   90.00
_cell.angle_beta   90.00
_cell.angle_gamma   90.00
#
_symmetry.space_group_name_H-M   'P 1'
#
loop_
_entity.id
_entity.type
_entity.pdbx_description
1 polymer ?
#
loop_
_entity_poly.entity_id
_entity_poly.type
_entity_poly.pdbx_seq_one_letter_code
_entity_poly.pdbx_strand_id
1 'polypeptide(L)'
;MKETHFGEDSEWQSDTESASPDDNITLPTKVPFRLSRGKPKVTEEASDSEAAEANQKTFFLPTMNEETFIDHDCVLDAQGYPILPNGNTVYVRRPGTAITNFGNVGFSKRTGTEYRSKGAWKLKRIYCLGVISCDLPGCRWAGAPPTGRVDMAEWLEKNSHCRGAHGTCLGNVSHISCKQTLIRVDEHVATSWAVLRHKGIHNHPWPEAKKPDQLARDALKEEIARNPKAGAFALRIRKPNASQDSYNSVLDIHPSLGNADRLRYYRKLMLKELNITPENISGEADDKFITDLFKWVKRGMLIISSSYMEGEEHFTFQSEWMRNRLLARDIDNRVYSSGLVSDVTYRFFRNGYLLSTSMYCSELARWVPIQLTWIRGLAEKYYQCHFSTLFRQYLGAQFTNTERDVLVRNIVDFSAAQREGFVASYWEVFGMCDKKIVLDKLQGCHEHYRAQVSRVKKNRHIVMADEEATFQTMCMDLLKKSSEGDPTHEERIDALQRQFPKAKRWLDWWTMADVEAMLFPSRRPKIEDSPDSQEAPTKTTNAQESLHRLYYMLSEGKTSLMLGMVQLYSFIKVLEEDFDAVMRGVSIEYGAARKGQKDISQSLGWEPKRKRAPNPAKPASIPVIRHGSVNDGRPPDTTDTLIPELVKKKLGRPSGATNIDRNPFSTYPSYQASKKEHLSNRCWMAASLESLYALYSPLWHKSSSGTGTSLFTSLVKHFSARTTYELTEKGSIRGILTKAQSSLFTQAQNQAPHSFIEGQFASADLFIELLLDQKRNPNRALKGLFDVEEQRVLSCGIHPGTTQKLSRPLYVINIRRAAFIENLIEYPNVAELLRQWNSNGLRGVSRLQCKSCMQAGEKVPRSFVRLSSEVGMCEHNTDLGPDYSYAEHSTLGFPKDKAPLHLYFFLDVAAILDADEQQLFMASTIWPATIFVSGVQYTLFARGYWNGSHYWCKVLKGVGGMVGVWLHNDQLNDGYARLVSSDPSKLGGAEAHTSWLMYSRGWMPDEKEHVQEMMDKIKSDYPHATGHEAFASLGRMLGSFQSDSSSLALELPKASTLIEPLATHKDSILDSCSQTTLNHGLDASERCSGPSINWSKVKIDAPEQVITSQNKLKIKIKMKTKETDMDVPTGIVPSDRARRSKRMKKSGP
;
A
#
# COMPACT_ATOMS: atom_id res chain seq x y z
N MET A 1 -26.34 26.96 -17.24
CA MET A 1 -25.26 27.89 -17.61
C MET A 1 -24.55 28.38 -16.35
N LYS A 2 -23.28 27.99 -16.17
CA LYS A 2 -22.20 28.70 -15.43
C LYS A 2 -21.02 27.73 -15.37
N GLU A 3 -20.01 27.97 -16.21
CA GLU A 3 -18.85 27.09 -16.36
C GLU A 3 -17.67 27.65 -15.56
N THR A 4 -16.88 26.76 -14.96
CA THR A 4 -15.62 27.10 -14.27
C THR A 4 -14.45 26.38 -14.94
N HIS A 5 -13.58 27.16 -15.60
CA HIS A 5 -12.36 26.63 -16.20
C HIS A 5 -11.40 26.09 -15.14
N PHE A 6 -10.85 24.89 -15.40
CA PHE A 6 -9.48 24.56 -15.00
C PHE A 6 -8.58 24.61 -16.24
N GLY A 7 -7.39 25.20 -16.09
CA GLY A 7 -6.45 25.41 -17.20
C GLY A 7 -5.48 24.24 -17.37
N GLU A 8 -5.05 24.03 -18.61
CA GLU A 8 -4.02 23.05 -18.97
C GLU A 8 -2.62 23.64 -18.75
N ASP A 9 -1.76 22.96 -17.98
CA ASP A 9 -0.32 23.25 -17.96
C ASP A 9 0.33 22.62 -19.20
N SER A 10 0.85 23.44 -20.11
CA SER A 10 1.39 22.99 -21.40
C SER A 10 2.76 22.29 -21.27
N GLU A 11 2.86 21.07 -21.81
CA GLU A 11 4.14 20.35 -21.94
C GLU A 11 5.05 20.96 -23.02
N TRP A 12 6.36 20.78 -22.85
CA TRP A 12 7.36 21.07 -23.88
C TRP A 12 7.45 19.91 -24.87
N GLN A 13 7.12 20.15 -26.13
CA GLN A 13 7.54 19.28 -27.23
C GLN A 13 8.95 19.67 -27.70
N SER A 14 9.72 18.68 -28.15
CA SER A 14 11.07 18.84 -28.65
C SER A 14 11.16 18.28 -30.07
N ASP A 15 11.12 19.16 -31.06
CA ASP A 15 11.24 18.76 -32.45
C ASP A 15 12.65 18.24 -32.74
N THR A 16 12.72 17.09 -33.41
CA THR A 16 13.99 16.47 -33.84
C THR A 16 13.91 16.25 -35.34
N GLU A 17 14.56 17.10 -36.12
CA GLU A 17 14.53 16.98 -37.58
C GLU A 17 15.42 15.82 -38.07
N SER A 18 14.83 14.86 -38.78
CA SER A 18 15.56 13.81 -39.50
C SER A 18 15.44 14.05 -41.00
N ALA A 19 16.54 14.39 -41.66
CA ALA A 19 16.54 14.74 -43.08
C ALA A 19 16.54 13.52 -44.02
N SER A 20 15.73 13.61 -45.09
CA SER A 20 15.89 12.86 -46.34
C SER A 20 15.24 13.69 -47.47
N PRO A 21 15.84 13.79 -48.67
CA PRO A 21 15.38 14.69 -49.73
C PRO A 21 14.29 14.07 -50.62
N ASP A 22 13.48 14.92 -51.26
CA ASP A 22 13.52 15.12 -52.72
C ASP A 22 12.58 16.29 -53.14
N ASP A 23 12.78 16.82 -54.35
CA ASP A 23 12.20 18.09 -54.81
C ASP A 23 10.68 18.08 -55.04
N ASN A 24 10.05 19.25 -54.87
CA ASN A 24 9.40 19.95 -56.00
C ASN A 24 9.05 21.42 -55.68
N ILE A 25 9.01 22.26 -56.73
CA ILE A 25 8.88 23.73 -56.63
C ILE A 25 7.41 24.16 -56.76
N THR A 26 6.91 25.02 -55.86
CA THR A 26 5.68 25.81 -56.13
C THR A 26 5.71 27.16 -55.37
N LEU A 27 5.12 28.19 -55.98
CA LEU A 27 5.16 29.60 -55.52
C LEU A 27 4.20 29.90 -54.35
N PRO A 28 4.49 30.95 -53.53
CA PRO A 28 3.77 31.19 -52.28
C PRO A 28 2.38 31.82 -52.47
N THR A 29 1.34 31.14 -51.96
CA THR A 29 -0.03 31.67 -51.89
C THR A 29 -0.27 32.36 -50.54
N LYS A 30 -0.98 33.50 -50.55
CA LYS A 30 -1.18 34.39 -49.39
C LYS A 30 -2.02 33.73 -48.28
N VAL A 31 -1.61 33.93 -47.03
CA VAL A 31 -2.37 33.56 -45.80
C VAL A 31 -2.77 34.86 -45.06
N PRO A 32 -4.01 35.01 -44.54
CA PRO A 32 -4.58 36.32 -44.25
C PRO A 32 -4.21 36.95 -42.90
N PHE A 33 -4.32 38.28 -42.83
CA PHE A 33 -4.18 39.07 -41.61
C PHE A 33 -5.23 38.68 -40.54
N ARG A 34 -4.81 38.53 -39.28
CA ARG A 34 -5.73 38.52 -38.13
C ARG A 34 -5.96 39.95 -37.63
N LEU A 35 -7.23 40.37 -37.65
CA LEU A 35 -7.69 41.64 -37.09
C LEU A 35 -7.61 41.65 -35.55
N SER A 36 -7.33 42.82 -34.98
CA SER A 36 -7.28 43.05 -33.54
C SER A 36 -8.67 42.94 -32.89
N ARG A 37 -8.79 42.22 -31.77
CA ARG A 37 -9.96 42.31 -30.88
C ARG A 37 -9.87 43.56 -30.01
N GLY A 38 -11.03 44.17 -29.71
CA GLY A 38 -11.15 45.57 -29.29
C GLY A 38 -10.75 45.91 -27.85
N LYS A 39 -10.72 47.21 -27.56
CA LYS A 39 -10.49 47.77 -26.22
C LYS A 39 -11.62 47.36 -25.24
N PRO A 40 -11.31 47.05 -23.97
CA PRO A 40 -12.29 47.11 -22.88
C PRO A 40 -12.81 48.54 -22.68
N LYS A 41 -14.00 48.66 -22.08
CA LYS A 41 -14.60 49.95 -21.71
C LYS A 41 -13.91 50.52 -20.46
N VAL A 42 -13.93 51.85 -20.32
CA VAL A 42 -13.55 52.53 -19.06
C VAL A 42 -14.75 52.51 -18.11
N THR A 43 -14.46 52.33 -16.82
CA THR A 43 -15.30 52.72 -15.68
C THR A 43 -14.42 53.55 -14.76
N GLU A 44 -14.95 54.66 -14.25
CA GLU A 44 -14.22 55.63 -13.44
C GLU A 44 -14.37 55.32 -11.94
N GLU A 45 -13.81 56.20 -11.09
CA GLU A 45 -13.71 56.11 -9.62
C GLU A 45 -12.72 55.02 -9.11
N ALA A 46 -11.86 55.28 -8.12
CA ALA A 46 -11.59 56.53 -7.38
C ALA A 46 -10.10 56.90 -7.46
N SER A 47 -9.81 58.20 -7.30
CA SER A 47 -8.45 58.74 -7.29
C SER A 47 -7.90 58.86 -5.87
N ASP A 48 -6.69 58.36 -5.64
CA ASP A 48 -5.80 58.85 -4.58
C ASP A 48 -4.42 59.12 -5.20
N SER A 49 -3.80 60.22 -4.80
CA SER A 49 -2.70 60.83 -5.57
C SER A 49 -1.38 60.91 -4.78
N GLU A 50 -0.47 59.98 -5.04
CA GLU A 50 0.96 60.26 -4.97
C GLU A 50 1.48 60.55 -6.39
N ALA A 51 2.35 61.55 -6.51
CA ALA A 51 2.78 62.08 -7.80
C ALA A 51 3.68 61.09 -8.55
N ALA A 52 3.11 60.36 -9.50
CA ALA A 52 3.86 59.50 -10.40
C ALA A 52 4.79 60.35 -11.29
N GLU A 53 6.09 60.36 -10.98
CA GLU A 53 7.13 60.88 -11.88
C GLU A 53 6.93 60.31 -13.29
N ALA A 54 7.07 61.17 -14.30
CA ALA A 54 6.75 60.81 -15.68
C ALA A 54 7.53 59.56 -16.13
N ASN A 55 6.80 58.54 -16.57
CA ASN A 55 7.31 57.19 -16.86
C ASN A 55 8.39 57.18 -17.96
N GLN A 56 9.64 57.49 -17.59
CA GLN A 56 10.80 57.41 -18.47
C GLN A 56 10.97 55.95 -18.93
N LYS A 57 10.83 55.71 -20.23
CA LYS A 57 10.91 54.37 -20.85
C LYS A 57 12.32 53.78 -20.66
N THR A 58 12.53 53.12 -19.54
CA THR A 58 13.89 52.82 -19.02
C THR A 58 14.68 51.84 -19.88
N PHE A 59 13.99 51.02 -20.68
CA PHE A 59 14.59 50.15 -21.69
C PHE A 59 13.95 50.39 -23.07
N PHE A 60 14.70 50.95 -24.00
CA PHE A 60 14.32 51.06 -25.42
C PHE A 60 14.57 49.73 -26.17
N LEU A 61 14.16 49.60 -27.43
CA LEU A 61 14.58 48.43 -28.24
C LEU A 61 16.11 48.42 -28.40
N PRO A 62 16.77 47.25 -28.45
CA PRO A 62 18.22 47.20 -28.61
C PRO A 62 18.68 47.76 -29.97
N THR A 63 19.90 48.27 -29.99
CA THR A 63 20.62 48.71 -31.19
C THR A 63 21.44 47.60 -31.84
N MET A 64 21.60 46.45 -31.14
CA MET A 64 22.52 45.35 -31.43
C MET A 64 24.01 45.66 -31.20
N ASN A 65 24.32 46.90 -30.78
CA ASN A 65 25.66 47.35 -30.37
C ASN A 65 25.87 47.27 -28.85
N GLU A 66 24.92 46.71 -28.09
CA GLU A 66 25.06 46.52 -26.65
C GLU A 66 26.20 45.54 -26.30
N GLU A 67 26.87 45.78 -25.17
CA GLU A 67 27.91 44.91 -24.60
C GLU A 67 27.47 44.26 -23.28
N THR A 68 28.19 43.23 -22.84
CA THR A 68 27.93 42.55 -21.55
C THR A 68 28.61 43.31 -20.42
N PHE A 69 27.82 43.75 -19.45
CA PHE A 69 28.25 44.38 -18.19
C PHE A 69 27.59 43.65 -17.02
N ILE A 70 28.38 42.99 -16.18
CA ILE A 70 27.87 42.27 -15.00
C ILE A 70 28.13 43.15 -13.78
N ASP A 71 27.05 43.52 -13.09
CA ASP A 71 27.10 44.39 -11.92
C ASP A 71 27.33 43.60 -10.63
N HIS A 72 27.72 44.28 -9.54
CA HIS A 72 27.88 43.66 -8.21
C HIS A 72 26.60 42.99 -7.69
N ASP A 73 26.79 42.03 -6.77
CA ASP A 73 25.77 41.16 -6.18
C ASP A 73 24.97 40.28 -7.16
N CYS A 74 25.50 40.03 -8.35
CA CYS A 74 25.01 38.99 -9.25
C CYS A 74 25.55 37.60 -8.89
N VAL A 75 24.72 36.56 -9.01
CA VAL A 75 25.19 35.17 -9.03
C VAL A 75 25.16 34.66 -10.47
N LEU A 76 26.31 34.17 -10.93
CA LEU A 76 26.51 33.59 -12.26
C LEU A 76 26.41 32.06 -12.20
N ASP A 77 25.99 31.43 -13.29
CA ASP A 77 26.16 29.99 -13.48
C ASP A 77 27.53 29.65 -14.12
N ALA A 78 27.81 28.36 -14.32
CA ALA A 78 29.09 27.89 -14.86
C ALA A 78 29.35 28.25 -16.33
N GLN A 79 28.38 28.86 -17.05
CA GLN A 79 28.58 29.47 -18.36
C GLN A 79 28.83 30.99 -18.27
N GLY A 80 28.97 31.54 -17.06
CA GLY A 80 29.11 32.97 -16.80
C GLY A 80 27.81 33.75 -17.02
N TYR A 81 26.67 33.08 -17.16
CA TYR A 81 25.38 33.73 -17.36
C TYR A 81 24.78 34.16 -16.01
N PRO A 82 24.27 35.40 -15.87
CA PRO A 82 23.69 35.87 -14.61
C PRO A 82 22.33 35.20 -14.34
N ILE A 83 22.37 34.10 -13.60
CA ILE A 83 21.20 33.32 -13.20
C ILE A 83 20.43 33.98 -12.04
N LEU A 84 21.11 34.76 -11.19
CA LEU A 84 20.49 35.73 -10.28
C LEU A 84 21.06 37.12 -10.63
N PRO A 85 20.51 37.82 -11.63
CA PRO A 85 20.95 39.16 -11.99
C PRO A 85 20.54 40.16 -10.91
N ASN A 86 21.37 41.17 -10.70
CA ASN A 86 21.17 42.27 -9.75
C ASN A 86 21.74 43.57 -10.34
N GLY A 87 21.56 44.70 -9.64
CA GLY A 87 22.11 45.99 -10.05
C GLY A 87 21.60 46.47 -11.43
N ASN A 88 22.51 46.92 -12.29
CA ASN A 88 22.25 47.39 -13.66
C ASN A 88 22.77 46.42 -14.73
N THR A 89 22.80 45.12 -14.42
CA THR A 89 23.41 44.07 -15.25
C THR A 89 22.82 43.97 -16.66
N VAL A 90 23.71 43.90 -17.66
CA VAL A 90 23.41 43.68 -19.09
C VAL A 90 24.18 42.45 -19.56
N TYR A 91 23.54 41.51 -20.24
CA TYR A 91 24.20 40.31 -20.76
C TYR A 91 23.75 39.99 -22.19
N VAL A 92 24.69 39.98 -23.12
CA VAL A 92 24.46 39.88 -24.57
C VAL A 92 24.84 38.50 -25.10
N ARG A 93 23.87 37.79 -25.68
CA ARG A 93 24.08 36.57 -26.47
C ARG A 93 24.24 36.95 -27.93
N ARG A 94 25.48 36.88 -28.43
CA ARG A 94 25.81 37.06 -29.85
C ARG A 94 25.25 35.88 -30.69
N PRO A 95 24.98 36.07 -32.00
CA PRO A 95 24.61 34.97 -32.90
C PRO A 95 25.60 33.81 -32.82
N GLY A 96 25.08 32.57 -32.84
CA GLY A 96 25.89 31.36 -32.69
C GLY A 96 26.39 31.05 -31.27
N THR A 97 26.28 31.95 -30.30
CA THR A 97 26.67 31.68 -28.91
C THR A 97 25.58 30.91 -28.16
N ALA A 98 25.81 29.63 -27.89
CA ALA A 98 24.91 28.78 -27.11
C ALA A 98 25.09 29.02 -25.60
N ILE A 99 24.07 29.57 -24.95
CA ILE A 99 23.98 29.74 -23.49
C ILE A 99 22.70 29.06 -23.00
N THR A 100 22.84 27.98 -22.24
CA THR A 100 21.78 27.02 -21.91
C THR A 100 20.67 27.64 -21.06
N ASN A 101 21.03 28.54 -20.14
CA ASN A 101 20.09 29.23 -19.25
C ASN A 101 19.60 30.59 -19.78
N PHE A 102 19.90 30.96 -21.03
CA PHE A 102 19.65 32.32 -21.51
C PHE A 102 18.18 32.74 -21.42
N GLY A 103 17.94 33.90 -20.80
CA GLY A 103 16.62 34.45 -20.54
C GLY A 103 15.83 33.72 -19.43
N ASN A 104 16.46 32.83 -18.67
CA ASN A 104 15.95 32.30 -17.41
C ASN A 104 16.67 32.95 -16.21
N VAL A 105 16.14 32.74 -15.01
CA VAL A 105 16.67 33.25 -13.72
C VAL A 105 16.26 32.28 -12.60
N GLY A 106 17.03 32.17 -11.53
CA GLY A 106 16.88 31.15 -10.49
C GLY A 106 15.74 31.39 -9.48
N PHE A 107 15.18 32.61 -9.41
CA PHE A 107 14.17 33.00 -8.42
C PHE A 107 12.71 32.86 -8.88
N SER A 108 11.78 32.99 -7.91
CA SER A 108 10.33 32.94 -8.12
C SER A 108 9.85 34.17 -8.90
N LYS A 109 9.16 33.94 -10.02
CA LYS A 109 8.88 34.98 -11.03
C LYS A 109 7.55 34.80 -11.76
N ARG A 110 7.05 35.89 -12.34
CA ARG A 110 6.08 35.90 -13.45
C ARG A 110 6.78 36.41 -14.71
N THR A 111 6.33 35.99 -15.88
CA THR A 111 6.90 36.41 -17.17
C THR A 111 5.82 36.83 -18.15
N GLY A 112 6.02 37.96 -18.84
CA GLY A 112 5.16 38.42 -19.93
C GLY A 112 5.96 38.49 -21.23
N THR A 113 5.37 38.05 -22.35
CA THR A 113 6.01 38.11 -23.67
C THR A 113 5.22 39.04 -24.59
N GLU A 114 5.92 39.96 -25.27
CA GLU A 114 5.35 40.84 -26.30
C GLU A 114 6.22 40.78 -27.57
N TYR A 115 5.60 40.97 -28.74
CA TYR A 115 6.32 41.10 -30.01
C TYR A 115 6.24 42.56 -30.50
N ARG A 116 7.34 43.07 -31.06
CA ARG A 116 7.44 44.45 -31.58
C ARG A 116 8.06 44.48 -32.97
N SER A 117 8.01 45.65 -33.61
CA SER A 117 8.57 45.89 -34.95
C SER A 117 8.13 44.86 -35.98
N LYS A 118 6.81 44.70 -36.13
CA LYS A 118 6.14 43.71 -37.02
C LYS A 118 6.54 42.24 -36.76
N GLY A 119 7.08 41.92 -35.59
CA GLY A 119 7.49 40.56 -35.19
C GLY A 119 9.00 40.33 -35.18
N ALA A 120 9.81 41.28 -35.67
CA ALA A 120 11.27 41.15 -35.70
C ALA A 120 11.90 41.04 -34.29
N TRP A 121 11.25 41.62 -33.27
CA TRP A 121 11.69 41.56 -31.88
C TRP A 121 10.69 40.84 -30.99
N LYS A 122 11.20 39.92 -30.17
CA LYS A 122 10.49 39.16 -29.14
C LYS A 122 11.02 39.59 -27.77
N LEU A 123 10.17 40.21 -26.95
CA LEU A 123 10.57 40.79 -25.67
C LEU A 123 9.91 40.01 -24.52
N LYS A 124 10.73 39.44 -23.63
CA LYS A 124 10.30 38.69 -22.44
C LYS A 124 10.61 39.52 -21.20
N ARG A 125 9.58 40.11 -20.59
CA ARG A 125 9.67 40.78 -19.28
C ARG A 125 9.65 39.73 -18.17
N ILE A 126 10.50 39.89 -17.17
CA ILE A 126 10.57 39.01 -16.00
C ILE A 126 10.33 39.86 -14.75
N TYR A 127 9.38 39.43 -13.93
CA TYR A 127 8.97 40.11 -12.70
C TYR A 127 9.30 39.20 -11.52
N CYS A 128 10.14 39.65 -10.60
CA CYS A 128 10.39 38.91 -9.36
C CYS A 128 9.13 38.92 -8.48
N LEU A 129 8.89 37.82 -7.78
CA LEU A 129 7.82 37.73 -6.78
C LEU A 129 8.32 37.95 -5.35
N GLY A 130 9.64 38.11 -5.16
CA GLY A 130 10.25 38.15 -3.83
C GLY A 130 10.24 36.79 -3.12
N VAL A 131 10.08 36.82 -1.80
CA VAL A 131 10.26 35.65 -0.92
C VAL A 131 9.23 35.66 0.22
N ILE A 132 8.90 34.48 0.73
CA ILE A 132 8.17 34.34 2.00
C ILE A 132 9.23 34.10 3.09
N SER A 133 9.31 34.97 4.09
CA SER A 133 10.26 34.86 5.20
C SER A 133 9.55 34.45 6.49
N CYS A 134 10.30 33.85 7.42
CA CYS A 134 9.90 33.81 8.82
C CYS A 134 10.08 35.21 9.47
N ASP A 135 9.34 35.48 10.54
CA ASP A 135 9.51 36.64 11.42
C ASP A 135 10.63 36.46 12.47
N LEU A 136 10.87 35.24 12.95
CA LEU A 136 11.88 34.95 13.97
C LEU A 136 13.32 35.07 13.42
N PRO A 137 14.19 35.91 14.02
CA PRO A 137 15.52 36.24 13.46
C PRO A 137 16.52 35.08 13.42
N GLY A 138 16.28 33.99 14.16
CA GLY A 138 17.07 32.77 14.09
C GLY A 138 16.66 31.78 12.98
N CYS A 139 15.55 32.02 12.28
CA CYS A 139 14.97 31.04 11.37
C CYS A 139 15.45 31.20 9.92
N ARG A 140 16.29 30.26 9.45
CA ARG A 140 16.87 30.23 8.09
C ARG A 140 15.90 29.78 6.98
N TRP A 141 14.58 29.97 7.14
CA TRP A 141 13.56 29.50 6.19
C TRP A 141 13.17 30.58 5.16
N ALA A 142 13.36 30.28 3.88
CA ALA A 142 13.06 31.18 2.75
C ALA A 142 12.15 30.50 1.72
N GLY A 143 10.83 30.72 1.83
CA GLY A 143 9.80 30.13 0.99
C GLY A 143 9.63 30.80 -0.37
N ALA A 144 9.54 30.00 -1.44
CA ALA A 144 9.18 30.47 -2.78
C ALA A 144 7.66 30.79 -2.90
N PRO A 145 7.26 32.04 -3.19
CA PRO A 145 5.84 32.44 -3.31
C PRO A 145 5.07 31.70 -4.42
N PRO A 146 3.73 31.63 -4.33
CA PRO A 146 2.87 31.16 -5.42
C PRO A 146 3.06 31.95 -6.72
N THR A 147 3.28 31.26 -7.85
CA THR A 147 3.52 31.90 -9.16
C THR A 147 2.25 32.27 -9.92
N GLY A 148 1.16 31.52 -9.72
CA GLY A 148 -0.15 31.74 -10.33
C GLY A 148 -0.84 33.04 -9.88
N ARG A 149 -2.05 33.31 -10.40
CA ARG A 149 -2.92 34.37 -9.86
C ARG A 149 -3.56 33.86 -8.57
N VAL A 150 -3.03 34.31 -7.44
CA VAL A 150 -3.47 33.97 -6.08
C VAL A 150 -3.40 35.26 -5.28
N ASP A 151 -4.40 35.52 -4.42
CA ASP A 151 -4.32 36.60 -3.44
C ASP A 151 -3.35 36.19 -2.33
N MET A 152 -2.37 37.05 -2.01
CA MET A 152 -1.37 36.72 -1.01
C MET A 152 -1.92 36.79 0.41
N ALA A 153 -2.92 37.64 0.69
CA ALA A 153 -3.53 37.73 2.02
C ALA A 153 -4.29 36.43 2.35
N GLU A 154 -5.20 36.01 1.45
CA GLU A 154 -5.94 34.75 1.57
C GLU A 154 -5.00 33.52 1.63
N TRP A 155 -3.89 33.57 0.88
CA TRP A 155 -2.90 32.49 0.92
C TRP A 155 -2.13 32.45 2.23
N LEU A 156 -1.71 33.60 2.78
CA LEU A 156 -0.99 33.71 4.05
C LEU A 156 -1.88 33.34 5.23
N GLU A 157 -3.14 33.76 5.25
CA GLU A 157 -4.14 33.33 6.25
C GLU A 157 -4.19 31.79 6.37
N LYS A 158 -4.18 31.10 5.23
CA LYS A 158 -4.22 29.63 5.13
C LYS A 158 -2.84 28.95 5.28
N ASN A 159 -1.75 29.71 5.40
CA ASN A 159 -0.37 29.18 5.43
C ASN A 159 0.55 29.96 6.41
N SER A 160 -0.01 30.56 7.46
CA SER A 160 0.66 31.56 8.32
C SER A 160 1.86 31.04 9.12
N HIS A 161 1.93 29.74 9.39
CA HIS A 161 2.93 29.13 10.27
C HIS A 161 4.23 28.77 9.53
N CYS A 162 5.38 29.02 10.17
CA CYS A 162 6.69 28.73 9.58
C CYS A 162 6.95 27.23 9.42
N ARG A 163 7.62 26.86 8.31
CA ARG A 163 7.98 25.47 7.98
C ARG A 163 9.44 25.13 8.27
N GLY A 164 10.22 26.06 8.82
CA GLY A 164 11.57 25.81 9.35
C GLY A 164 11.54 24.85 10.55
N ALA A 165 12.70 24.27 10.89
CA ALA A 165 12.85 23.33 12.01
C ALA A 165 11.77 22.21 12.02
N HIS A 166 11.63 21.46 10.93
CA HIS A 166 10.59 20.41 10.78
C HIS A 166 9.12 20.90 10.91
N GLY A 167 8.86 22.21 11.00
CA GLY A 167 7.54 22.77 11.31
C GLY A 167 7.24 22.90 12.81
N THR A 168 8.24 22.84 13.69
CA THR A 168 8.12 23.23 15.11
C THR A 168 8.53 24.69 15.37
N CYS A 169 8.91 25.43 14.33
CA CYS A 169 9.24 26.84 14.43
C CYS A 169 7.98 27.67 14.76
N LEU A 170 7.96 28.30 15.93
CA LEU A 170 6.85 29.12 16.44
C LEU A 170 6.62 30.44 15.69
N GLY A 171 7.44 30.75 14.69
CA GLY A 171 7.35 31.99 13.93
C GLY A 171 6.25 31.97 12.87
N ASN A 172 5.71 33.14 12.57
CA ASN A 172 4.80 33.33 11.45
C ASN A 172 5.58 33.65 10.17
N VAL A 173 4.88 33.61 9.03
CA VAL A 173 5.47 33.89 7.73
C VAL A 173 4.86 35.12 7.07
N SER A 174 5.71 35.95 6.47
CA SER A 174 5.32 37.19 5.77
C SER A 174 5.83 37.18 4.33
N HIS A 175 5.11 37.84 3.42
CA HIS A 175 5.54 37.98 2.02
C HIS A 175 6.31 39.28 1.79
N ILE A 176 7.62 39.15 1.57
CA ILE A 176 8.50 40.26 1.20
C ILE A 176 8.43 40.41 -0.33
N SER A 177 7.56 41.31 -0.82
CA SER A 177 7.33 41.51 -2.25
C SER A 177 8.46 42.30 -2.92
N CYS A 178 9.02 41.80 -4.02
CA CYS A 178 10.01 42.53 -4.82
C CYS A 178 9.31 43.40 -5.88
N LYS A 179 9.37 44.73 -5.74
CA LYS A 179 8.76 45.70 -6.69
C LYS A 179 9.76 46.64 -7.37
N GLN A 180 10.99 46.71 -6.86
CA GLN A 180 12.00 47.71 -7.26
C GLN A 180 12.95 47.23 -8.38
N THR A 181 12.70 46.07 -8.99
CA THR A 181 13.53 45.51 -10.08
C THR A 181 12.79 45.43 -11.41
N LEU A 182 13.49 45.78 -12.48
CA LEU A 182 13.03 45.74 -13.86
C LEU A 182 13.94 44.83 -14.67
N ILE A 183 13.36 43.77 -15.26
CA ILE A 183 14.12 42.75 -15.98
C ILE A 183 13.47 42.49 -17.33
N ARG A 184 14.24 42.59 -18.41
CA ARG A 184 13.75 42.32 -19.76
C ARG A 184 14.81 41.61 -20.60
N VAL A 185 14.36 40.63 -21.38
CA VAL A 185 15.17 39.93 -22.38
C VAL A 185 14.61 40.28 -23.74
N ASP A 186 15.42 40.85 -24.62
CA ASP A 186 15.05 41.23 -25.98
C ASP A 186 15.78 40.33 -26.98
N GLU A 187 15.03 39.59 -27.79
CA GLU A 187 15.54 38.61 -28.75
C GLU A 187 15.15 39.03 -30.18
N HIS A 188 16.15 39.17 -31.06
CA HIS A 188 15.95 39.48 -32.47
C HIS A 188 15.73 38.18 -33.26
N VAL A 189 14.53 38.01 -33.80
CA VAL A 189 14.06 36.72 -34.33
C VAL A 189 14.86 36.25 -35.54
N ALA A 190 15.31 37.18 -36.40
CA ALA A 190 15.99 36.84 -37.66
C ALA A 190 17.50 36.54 -37.53
N THR A 191 18.14 36.87 -36.40
CA THR A 191 19.59 36.66 -36.21
C THR A 191 19.95 35.91 -34.93
N SER A 192 18.96 35.60 -34.08
CA SER A 192 19.13 35.02 -32.74
C SER A 192 20.01 35.84 -31.77
N TRP A 193 20.46 37.04 -32.15
CA TRP A 193 21.07 38.02 -31.24
C TRP A 193 20.06 38.36 -30.14
N ALA A 194 20.50 38.38 -28.88
CA ALA A 194 19.61 38.74 -27.78
C ALA A 194 20.36 39.39 -26.61
N VAL A 195 19.66 40.21 -25.83
CA VAL A 195 20.20 40.86 -24.63
C VAL A 195 19.25 40.72 -23.44
N LEU A 196 19.78 40.32 -22.29
CA LEU A 196 19.14 40.48 -20.98
C LEU A 196 19.56 41.81 -20.38
N ARG A 197 18.62 42.57 -19.82
CA ARG A 197 18.86 43.80 -19.05
C ARG A 197 18.13 43.74 -17.71
N HIS A 198 18.85 44.10 -16.65
CA HIS A 198 18.38 44.25 -15.28
C HIS A 198 18.55 45.71 -14.84
N LYS A 199 17.67 46.21 -13.99
CA LYS A 199 17.83 47.46 -13.24
C LYS A 199 17.16 47.33 -11.87
N GLY A 200 17.83 47.79 -10.81
CA GLY A 200 17.32 47.80 -9.43
C GLY A 200 18.08 46.84 -8.52
N ILE A 201 17.63 46.70 -7.27
CA ILE A 201 18.31 45.84 -6.26
C ILE A 201 17.33 44.85 -5.63
N HIS A 202 17.76 43.59 -5.52
CA HIS A 202 17.04 42.50 -4.86
C HIS A 202 17.22 42.51 -3.33
N ASN A 203 16.53 43.43 -2.64
CA ASN A 203 16.54 43.55 -1.18
C ASN A 203 15.73 42.45 -0.45
N HIS A 204 16.01 41.17 -0.72
CA HIS A 204 15.40 40.03 -0.04
C HIS A 204 16.28 38.76 -0.16
N PRO A 205 16.23 37.81 0.81
CA PRO A 205 16.90 36.51 0.63
C PRO A 205 16.31 35.75 -0.57
N TRP A 206 17.14 34.91 -1.19
CA TRP A 206 16.73 34.12 -2.35
C TRP A 206 15.91 32.88 -1.92
N PRO A 207 14.70 32.66 -2.46
CA PRO A 207 13.89 31.48 -2.14
C PRO A 207 14.49 30.21 -2.73
N GLU A 208 14.51 29.11 -1.97
CA GLU A 208 15.20 27.89 -2.39
C GLU A 208 14.53 27.20 -3.60
N ALA A 209 15.32 26.92 -4.64
CA ALA A 209 14.83 26.51 -5.95
C ALA A 209 14.25 25.08 -5.95
N LYS A 210 12.93 24.97 -6.18
CA LYS A 210 12.16 23.70 -6.10
C LYS A 210 12.48 22.68 -7.21
N LYS A 211 13.17 23.08 -8.28
CA LYS A 211 13.61 22.27 -9.43
C LYS A 211 15.02 22.74 -9.85
N PRO A 212 15.88 21.85 -10.40
CA PRO A 212 17.12 22.28 -11.05
C PRO A 212 16.81 23.05 -12.34
N ASP A 213 17.69 23.97 -12.70
CA ASP A 213 17.75 24.61 -14.02
C ASP A 213 18.25 23.63 -15.10
N GLN A 214 18.38 24.09 -16.35
CA GLN A 214 18.73 23.19 -17.45
C GLN A 214 20.22 22.79 -17.44
N LEU A 215 21.13 23.71 -17.11
CA LEU A 215 22.56 23.41 -16.99
C LEU A 215 22.80 22.36 -15.87
N ALA A 216 22.14 22.53 -14.72
CA ALA A 216 22.19 21.55 -13.63
C ALA A 216 21.56 20.20 -13.98
N ARG A 217 20.55 20.15 -14.87
CA ARG A 217 20.01 18.87 -15.37
C ARG A 217 21.01 18.16 -16.26
N ASP A 218 21.70 18.88 -17.13
CA ASP A 218 22.63 18.28 -18.09
C ASP A 218 23.91 17.78 -17.39
N ALA A 219 24.45 18.55 -16.43
CA ALA A 219 25.53 18.08 -15.54
C ALA A 219 25.14 16.85 -14.70
N LEU A 220 23.89 16.78 -14.20
CA LEU A 220 23.37 15.59 -13.51
C LEU A 220 23.26 14.38 -14.45
N LYS A 221 22.90 14.60 -15.72
CA LYS A 221 22.80 13.56 -16.75
C LYS A 221 24.18 12.96 -17.07
N GLU A 222 25.23 13.78 -17.14
CA GLU A 222 26.62 13.33 -17.27
C GLU A 222 27.09 12.52 -16.05
N GLU A 223 26.79 12.97 -14.83
CA GLU A 223 27.16 12.23 -13.60
C GLU A 223 26.48 10.85 -13.55
N ILE A 224 25.23 10.76 -14.00
CA ILE A 224 24.50 9.49 -14.13
C ILE A 224 25.07 8.63 -15.26
N ALA A 225 25.50 9.22 -16.39
CA ALA A 225 26.15 8.49 -17.48
C ALA A 225 27.49 7.90 -17.05
N ARG A 226 28.28 8.62 -16.24
CA ARG A 226 29.53 8.14 -15.64
C ARG A 226 29.33 7.08 -14.55
N ASN A 227 28.16 7.00 -13.92
CA ASN A 227 27.89 6.11 -12.78
C ASN A 227 26.46 5.50 -12.79
N PRO A 228 26.04 4.76 -13.84
CA PRO A 228 24.65 4.35 -14.06
C PRO A 228 24.14 3.31 -13.05
N LYS A 229 25.04 2.59 -12.36
CA LYS A 229 24.68 1.62 -11.30
C LYS A 229 24.31 2.28 -9.97
N ALA A 230 24.90 3.43 -9.61
CA ALA A 230 24.62 4.06 -8.30
C ALA A 230 23.16 4.52 -8.19
N GLY A 231 22.43 4.01 -7.19
CA GLY A 231 21.08 4.49 -6.85
C GLY A 231 21.10 5.94 -6.33
N ALA A 232 19.94 6.59 -6.23
CA ALA A 232 19.84 8.00 -5.78
C ALA A 232 20.60 8.30 -4.47
N PHE A 233 20.55 7.38 -3.49
CA PHE A 233 21.33 7.50 -2.24
C PHE A 233 22.85 7.48 -2.51
N ALA A 234 23.33 6.55 -3.34
CA ALA A 234 24.74 6.43 -3.73
C ALA A 234 25.21 7.47 -4.77
N LEU A 235 24.34 8.39 -5.19
CA LEU A 235 24.67 9.58 -5.99
C LEU A 235 24.78 10.85 -5.12
N ARG A 236 24.10 10.89 -3.95
CA ARG A 236 24.30 11.96 -2.95
C ARG A 236 25.62 11.83 -2.20
N ILE A 237 26.09 10.61 -2.00
CA ILE A 237 27.35 10.30 -1.33
C ILE A 237 28.51 10.72 -2.24
N ARG A 238 29.29 11.73 -1.82
CA ARG A 238 30.53 12.14 -2.51
C ARG A 238 31.46 10.94 -2.65
N LYS A 239 31.93 10.65 -3.86
CA LYS A 239 32.97 9.64 -4.12
C LYS A 239 34.33 10.33 -4.27
N PRO A 240 35.42 9.78 -3.71
CA PRO A 240 36.78 10.22 -4.06
C PRO A 240 37.08 9.80 -5.51
N ASN A 241 37.67 10.70 -6.30
CA ASN A 241 38.14 10.38 -7.66
C ASN A 241 39.69 10.40 -7.67
N ALA A 242 40.31 9.22 -7.69
CA ALA A 242 41.73 9.02 -7.34
C ALA A 242 42.75 9.74 -8.26
N SER A 243 42.29 10.24 -9.41
CA SER A 243 43.08 10.89 -10.46
C SER A 243 42.92 12.42 -10.55
N GLN A 244 41.96 13.04 -9.85
CA GLN A 244 41.59 14.45 -10.07
C GLN A 244 41.38 15.31 -8.81
N ASP A 245 41.47 14.73 -7.60
CA ASP A 245 41.29 15.42 -6.29
C ASP A 245 39.95 16.15 -6.05
N SER A 246 39.05 16.18 -7.04
CA SER A 246 37.66 16.64 -6.97
C SER A 246 36.72 15.59 -6.35
N TYR A 247 35.70 16.04 -5.62
CA TYR A 247 34.76 15.20 -4.85
C TYR A 247 33.31 15.62 -5.14
N ASN A 248 32.83 15.34 -6.34
CA ASN A 248 31.53 15.83 -6.80
C ASN A 248 30.39 14.99 -6.20
N SER A 249 29.41 15.65 -5.57
CA SER A 249 28.08 15.12 -5.31
C SER A 249 27.07 15.72 -6.28
N VAL A 250 25.96 15.04 -6.52
CA VAL A 250 24.79 15.66 -7.18
C VAL A 250 24.19 16.83 -6.39
N LEU A 251 24.57 17.00 -5.11
CA LEU A 251 24.20 18.18 -4.31
C LEU A 251 24.99 19.42 -4.70
N ASP A 252 26.24 19.25 -5.11
CA ASP A 252 27.12 20.31 -5.62
C ASP A 252 26.65 20.81 -7.00
N ILE A 253 25.79 20.04 -7.68
CA ILE A 253 25.17 20.40 -8.96
C ILE A 253 23.95 21.34 -8.77
N HIS A 254 23.04 21.01 -7.84
CA HIS A 254 21.91 21.90 -7.50
C HIS A 254 21.22 21.50 -6.17
N PRO A 255 20.96 22.44 -5.22
CA PRO A 255 20.41 22.13 -3.89
C PRO A 255 19.13 21.27 -3.88
N SER A 256 18.26 21.43 -4.90
CA SER A 256 17.01 20.66 -5.01
C SER A 256 17.23 19.13 -5.04
N LEU A 257 18.42 18.67 -5.40
CA LEU A 257 18.76 17.26 -5.58
C LEU A 257 19.01 16.54 -4.23
N GLY A 258 19.02 17.26 -3.10
CA GLY A 258 18.98 16.69 -1.75
C GLY A 258 17.76 15.81 -1.49
N ASN A 259 16.60 16.16 -2.06
CA ASN A 259 15.40 15.32 -1.96
C ASN A 259 15.60 14.00 -2.74
N ALA A 260 15.73 12.89 -2.00
CA ALA A 260 16.15 11.61 -2.55
C ALA A 260 15.19 11.03 -3.60
N ASP A 261 13.90 11.36 -3.50
CA ASP A 261 12.87 10.94 -4.46
C ASP A 261 12.86 11.81 -5.73
N ARG A 262 13.11 13.12 -5.62
CA ARG A 262 13.31 14.01 -6.78
C ARG A 262 14.54 13.59 -7.58
N LEU A 263 15.63 13.25 -6.88
CA LEU A 263 16.82 12.68 -7.50
C LEU A 263 16.52 11.30 -8.13
N ARG A 264 15.75 10.43 -7.46
CA ARG A 264 15.29 9.15 -8.04
C ARG A 264 14.43 9.35 -9.30
N TYR A 265 13.60 10.39 -9.35
CA TYR A 265 12.80 10.76 -10.52
C TYR A 265 13.69 11.20 -11.70
N TYR A 266 14.56 12.21 -11.52
CA TYR A 266 15.45 12.65 -12.59
C TYR A 266 16.41 11.55 -13.05
N ARG A 267 16.94 10.74 -12.12
CA ARG A 267 17.74 9.55 -12.44
C ARG A 267 16.97 8.54 -13.30
N LYS A 268 15.69 8.29 -13.01
CA LYS A 268 14.86 7.38 -13.80
C LYS A 268 14.58 7.95 -15.20
N LEU A 269 14.42 9.27 -15.31
CA LEU A 269 14.22 9.96 -16.59
C LEU A 269 15.49 9.92 -17.44
N MET A 270 16.63 10.34 -16.89
CA MET A 270 17.92 10.39 -17.58
C MET A 270 18.44 9.00 -17.98
N LEU A 271 18.23 7.95 -17.17
CA LEU A 271 18.57 6.58 -17.60
C LEU A 271 17.65 6.04 -18.72
N LYS A 272 16.41 6.56 -18.83
CA LYS A 272 15.53 6.25 -19.97
C LYS A 272 15.98 6.99 -21.24
N GLU A 273 16.50 8.20 -21.10
CA GLU A 273 17.07 8.99 -22.20
C GLU A 273 18.42 8.43 -22.69
N LEU A 274 19.26 7.93 -21.79
CA LEU A 274 20.60 7.41 -22.10
C LEU A 274 20.62 5.95 -22.57
N ASN A 275 19.56 5.18 -22.27
CA ASN A 275 19.35 3.80 -22.74
C ASN A 275 20.43 2.77 -22.34
N ILE A 276 21.15 2.99 -21.22
CA ILE A 276 22.29 2.18 -20.77
C ILE A 276 21.87 1.01 -19.86
N THR A 277 22.27 -0.22 -20.21
CA THR A 277 22.32 -1.39 -19.31
C THR A 277 23.77 -1.69 -18.90
N PRO A 278 24.16 -1.57 -17.61
CA PRO A 278 25.57 -1.54 -17.23
C PRO A 278 26.12 -2.87 -16.69
N GLU A 279 27.25 -3.34 -17.25
CA GLU A 279 28.13 -4.34 -16.63
C GLU A 279 29.42 -3.70 -16.04
N ASN A 280 30.49 -4.48 -15.90
CA ASN A 280 31.54 -4.35 -14.88
C ASN A 280 32.59 -3.24 -15.10
N ILE A 281 33.23 -2.80 -14.02
CA ILE A 281 34.65 -2.41 -13.88
C ILE A 281 35.02 -2.53 -12.38
N SER A 282 36.28 -2.86 -12.09
CA SER A 282 36.77 -3.16 -10.73
C SER A 282 38.26 -2.83 -10.59
N GLY A 283 38.71 -2.51 -9.37
CA GLY A 283 40.11 -2.15 -9.07
C GLY A 283 40.40 -0.66 -9.34
N GLU A 284 41.46 -0.08 -8.80
CA GLU A 284 42.36 -0.55 -7.72
C GLU A 284 43.06 0.67 -7.11
N ALA A 285 43.45 0.63 -5.82
CA ALA A 285 44.16 1.74 -5.16
C ALA A 285 44.86 1.29 -3.86
N ASP A 286 46.18 1.39 -3.86
CA ASP A 286 47.03 1.43 -2.65
C ASP A 286 48.00 2.63 -2.76
N ASP A 287 48.89 2.82 -1.79
CA ASP A 287 49.95 3.86 -1.73
C ASP A 287 49.50 5.34 -1.67
N LYS A 288 48.20 5.65 -1.49
CA LYS A 288 47.72 7.01 -1.15
C LYS A 288 47.14 7.19 0.27
N PHE A 289 47.02 6.11 1.04
CA PHE A 289 46.22 6.06 2.28
C PHE A 289 46.51 7.18 3.28
N ILE A 290 47.77 7.40 3.66
CA ILE A 290 48.16 8.41 4.67
C ILE A 290 47.95 9.85 4.14
N THR A 291 48.28 10.10 2.87
CA THR A 291 48.09 11.42 2.24
C THR A 291 46.63 11.81 2.17
N ASP A 292 45.76 10.87 1.77
CA ASP A 292 44.33 11.14 1.69
C ASP A 292 43.66 11.18 3.09
N LEU A 293 44.18 10.43 4.08
CA LEU A 293 43.75 10.57 5.48
C LEU A 293 43.94 12.00 6.00
N PHE A 294 45.09 12.65 5.72
CA PHE A 294 45.28 14.06 6.05
C PHE A 294 44.32 15.00 5.31
N LYS A 295 43.92 14.68 4.06
CA LYS A 295 42.87 15.44 3.34
C LYS A 295 41.49 15.29 3.99
N TRP A 296 41.15 14.12 4.52
CA TRP A 296 39.86 13.88 5.19
C TRP A 296 39.81 14.50 6.59
N VAL A 297 40.91 14.47 7.36
CA VAL A 297 41.02 15.22 8.63
C VAL A 297 40.79 16.71 8.40
N LYS A 298 41.44 17.32 7.38
CA LYS A 298 41.21 18.73 6.98
C LYS A 298 39.77 19.06 6.55
N ARG A 299 38.93 18.05 6.25
CA ARG A 299 37.51 18.22 5.90
C ARG A 299 36.56 17.88 7.06
N GLY A 300 37.08 17.50 8.22
CA GLY A 300 36.31 17.17 9.42
C GLY A 300 35.97 15.69 9.58
N MET A 301 36.78 14.77 9.05
CA MET A 301 36.83 13.37 9.49
C MET A 301 37.87 13.26 10.62
N LEU A 302 37.45 13.53 11.85
CA LEU A 302 38.36 13.56 13.00
C LEU A 302 38.67 12.13 13.44
N ILE A 303 39.95 11.74 13.37
CA ILE A 303 40.46 10.54 14.05
C ILE A 303 40.63 10.92 15.52
N ILE A 304 39.84 10.31 16.40
CA ILE A 304 39.79 10.66 17.83
C ILE A 304 40.45 9.60 18.73
N SER A 305 40.76 8.43 18.18
CA SER A 305 41.71 7.47 18.76
C SER A 305 42.22 6.51 17.68
N SER A 306 43.48 6.09 17.79
CA SER A 306 44.05 5.03 16.95
C SER A 306 45.21 4.34 17.66
N SER A 307 45.29 3.02 17.58
CA SER A 307 46.44 2.23 18.03
C SER A 307 46.85 1.23 16.94
N TYR A 308 48.13 0.89 16.94
CA TYR A 308 48.77 -0.12 16.07
C TYR A 308 49.42 -1.24 16.91
N MET A 309 49.26 -1.21 18.23
CA MET A 309 49.83 -2.18 19.16
C MET A 309 49.02 -3.48 19.13
N GLU A 310 49.71 -4.62 19.21
CA GLU A 310 49.08 -5.95 19.14
C GLU A 310 48.03 -6.14 20.25
N GLY A 311 46.80 -6.46 19.86
CA GLY A 311 45.65 -6.59 20.76
C GLY A 311 44.85 -5.29 20.95
N GLU A 312 45.35 -4.17 20.44
CA GLU A 312 44.69 -2.86 20.50
C GLU A 312 44.40 -2.25 19.12
N GLU A 313 44.76 -2.89 18.00
CA GLU A 313 44.77 -2.23 16.69
C GLU A 313 43.36 -1.72 16.28
N HIS A 314 43.21 -0.40 16.22
CA HIS A 314 41.92 0.26 15.97
C HIS A 314 42.06 1.64 15.34
N PHE A 315 40.99 2.10 14.68
CA PHE A 315 40.82 3.48 14.20
C PHE A 315 39.41 3.98 14.55
N THR A 316 39.30 4.87 15.53
CA THR A 316 38.05 5.53 15.93
C THR A 316 37.93 6.91 15.27
N PHE A 317 36.82 7.17 14.59
CA PHE A 317 36.56 8.44 13.92
C PHE A 317 35.13 8.97 14.14
N GLN A 318 35.03 10.29 13.98
CA GLN A 318 33.82 11.07 14.24
C GLN A 318 33.82 12.32 13.33
N SER A 319 32.66 12.84 12.93
CA SER A 319 32.57 14.19 12.35
C SER A 319 32.21 15.21 13.42
N GLU A 320 32.52 16.49 13.17
CA GLU A 320 32.10 17.57 14.06
C GLU A 320 30.58 17.61 14.27
N TRP A 321 29.78 17.29 13.24
CA TRP A 321 28.32 17.14 13.41
C TRP A 321 27.96 15.98 14.34
N MET A 322 28.60 14.81 14.22
CA MET A 322 28.37 13.67 15.14
C MET A 322 28.68 14.07 16.60
N ARG A 323 29.80 14.77 16.82
CA ARG A 323 30.17 15.35 18.13
C ARG A 323 29.10 16.32 18.62
N ASN A 324 28.66 17.24 17.76
CA ASN A 324 27.66 18.27 18.06
C ASN A 324 26.21 17.72 18.13
N ARG A 325 25.99 16.41 17.89
CA ARG A 325 24.77 15.67 18.24
C ARG A 325 24.93 14.91 19.56
N LEU A 326 26.06 14.25 19.78
CA LEU A 326 26.39 13.58 21.06
C LEU A 326 26.41 14.56 22.25
N LEU A 327 26.95 15.77 22.05
CA LEU A 327 27.05 16.80 23.07
C LEU A 327 25.88 17.80 23.04
N ALA A 328 24.80 17.49 22.31
CA ALA A 328 23.62 18.36 22.24
C ALA A 328 22.80 18.31 23.54
N ARG A 329 22.17 19.45 23.86
CA ARG A 329 21.13 19.57 24.87
C ARG A 329 19.77 19.80 24.19
N ASP A 330 18.69 19.38 24.83
CA ASP A 330 17.33 19.60 24.34
C ASP A 330 16.79 21.01 24.73
N ILE A 331 15.51 21.26 24.42
CA ILE A 331 14.84 22.55 24.73
C ILE A 331 14.69 22.81 26.23
N ASP A 332 14.73 21.76 27.06
CA ASP A 332 14.70 21.84 28.53
C ASP A 332 16.15 21.91 29.10
N ASN A 333 17.15 22.13 28.23
CA ASN A 333 18.58 22.15 28.52
C ASN A 333 19.14 20.80 29.04
N ARG A 334 18.45 19.67 28.83
CA ARG A 334 18.84 18.34 29.34
C ARG A 334 19.74 17.59 28.37
N VAL A 335 20.54 16.66 28.90
CA VAL A 335 21.36 15.73 28.10
C VAL A 335 20.55 14.52 27.59
N TYR A 336 20.99 13.92 26.49
CA TYR A 336 20.32 12.76 25.89
C TYR A 336 20.27 11.55 26.86
N SER A 337 19.05 11.11 27.20
CA SER A 337 18.80 10.13 28.26
C SER A 337 18.29 8.76 27.79
N SER A 338 17.92 8.60 26.52
CA SER A 338 17.27 7.37 26.01
C SER A 338 18.17 6.13 25.87
N GLY A 339 19.47 6.28 26.19
CA GLY A 339 20.51 5.25 26.06
C GLY A 339 21.13 5.20 24.66
N LEU A 340 22.43 4.90 24.62
CA LEU A 340 23.19 4.68 23.40
C LEU A 340 23.18 3.19 23.01
N VAL A 341 23.38 2.88 21.72
CA VAL A 341 23.36 1.49 21.23
C VAL A 341 24.66 1.15 20.51
N SER A 342 25.40 0.16 20.99
CA SER A 342 26.75 -0.18 20.50
C SER A 342 26.86 -1.62 19.98
N ASP A 343 27.08 -1.78 18.67
CA ASP A 343 27.00 -3.07 17.95
C ASP A 343 28.12 -3.20 16.89
N VAL A 344 28.49 -4.44 16.55
CA VAL A 344 29.58 -4.81 15.62
C VAL A 344 29.03 -5.42 14.34
N THR A 345 29.42 -4.87 13.18
CA THR A 345 29.22 -5.54 11.89
C THR A 345 30.47 -6.26 11.36
N TYR A 346 30.28 -7.56 11.16
CA TYR A 346 31.28 -8.52 10.68
C TYR A 346 31.45 -8.56 9.15
N ARG A 347 30.69 -7.77 8.40
CA ARG A 347 30.59 -7.89 6.93
C ARG A 347 31.06 -6.68 6.15
N PHE A 348 31.27 -5.54 6.80
CA PHE A 348 31.57 -4.28 6.12
C PHE A 348 33.01 -4.22 5.60
N PHE A 349 33.98 -4.53 6.44
CA PHE A 349 35.40 -4.57 6.08
C PHE A 349 35.89 -5.96 5.67
N ARG A 350 37.03 -6.03 4.97
CA ARG A 350 37.70 -7.26 4.53
C ARG A 350 38.50 -7.91 5.66
N ASN A 351 39.22 -7.07 6.39
CA ASN A 351 40.10 -7.41 7.51
C ASN A 351 39.64 -6.55 8.69
N GLY A 352 39.40 -7.15 9.86
CA GLY A 352 38.80 -6.45 11.00
C GLY A 352 37.31 -6.13 10.82
N TYR A 353 36.75 -5.45 11.82
CA TYR A 353 35.31 -5.29 12.07
C TYR A 353 34.95 -3.81 12.26
N LEU A 354 33.68 -3.45 12.04
CA LEU A 354 33.17 -2.10 12.37
C LEU A 354 32.32 -2.17 13.63
N LEU A 355 32.81 -1.59 14.72
CA LEU A 355 32.05 -1.30 15.94
C LEU A 355 31.48 0.12 15.83
N SER A 356 30.19 0.28 16.11
CA SER A 356 29.51 1.57 16.02
C SER A 356 28.64 1.84 17.24
N THR A 357 28.73 3.05 17.80
CA THR A 357 27.76 3.57 18.77
C THR A 357 26.84 4.58 18.09
N SER A 358 25.54 4.48 18.37
CA SER A 358 24.49 5.27 17.73
C SER A 358 23.50 5.86 18.74
N MET A 359 22.92 7.02 18.41
CA MET A 359 21.85 7.71 19.15
C MET A 359 20.61 7.93 18.27
N TYR A 360 19.47 8.26 18.87
CA TYR A 360 18.28 8.68 18.11
C TYR A 360 18.25 10.20 17.92
N CYS A 361 18.18 10.64 16.66
CA CYS A 361 17.96 12.03 16.27
C CYS A 361 16.45 12.23 16.01
N SER A 362 15.81 13.07 16.84
CA SER A 362 14.37 13.33 16.78
C SER A 362 14.00 14.16 15.55
N GLU A 363 14.86 15.11 15.17
CA GLU A 363 14.68 16.04 14.06
C GLU A 363 14.66 15.32 12.70
N LEU A 364 15.48 14.27 12.56
CA LEU A 364 15.48 13.35 11.41
C LEU A 364 14.51 12.16 11.56
N ALA A 365 13.92 11.97 12.74
CA ALA A 365 13.18 10.78 13.15
C ALA A 365 13.91 9.46 12.81
N ARG A 366 15.23 9.42 13.05
CA ARG A 366 16.16 8.35 12.64
C ARG A 366 17.26 8.11 13.66
N TRP A 367 17.77 6.89 13.69
CA TRP A 367 19.02 6.57 14.38
C TRP A 367 20.22 7.03 13.54
N VAL A 368 21.21 7.63 14.19
CA VAL A 368 22.41 8.18 13.57
C VAL A 368 23.65 7.69 14.33
N PRO A 369 24.76 7.37 13.64
CA PRO A 369 26.01 7.01 14.31
C PRO A 369 26.62 8.25 14.98
N ILE A 370 27.23 8.06 16.15
CA ILE A 370 27.95 9.12 16.90
C ILE A 370 29.42 8.78 17.15
N GLN A 371 29.79 7.52 17.04
CA GLN A 371 31.18 7.06 17.03
C GLN A 371 31.31 5.80 16.16
N LEU A 372 32.27 5.79 15.23
CA LEU A 372 32.58 4.64 14.39
C LEU A 372 34.03 4.21 14.62
N THR A 373 34.27 2.92 14.87
CA THR A 373 35.61 2.37 15.06
C THR A 373 35.81 1.14 14.20
N TRP A 374 36.87 1.12 13.41
CA TRP A 374 37.43 -0.12 12.92
C TRP A 374 38.26 -0.78 14.02
N ILE A 375 38.02 -2.06 14.30
CA ILE A 375 38.80 -2.87 15.24
C ILE A 375 39.36 -4.11 14.54
N ARG A 376 40.62 -4.47 14.82
CA ARG A 376 41.26 -5.64 14.20
C ARG A 376 40.72 -6.98 14.71
N GLY A 377 40.46 -7.07 16.01
CA GLY A 377 39.98 -8.27 16.70
C GLY A 377 38.67 -8.07 17.46
N LEU A 378 38.31 -9.07 18.27
CA LEU A 378 37.10 -9.11 19.10
C LEU A 378 37.41 -9.44 20.58
N ALA A 379 38.68 -9.32 20.97
CA ALA A 379 39.08 -9.41 22.37
C ALA A 379 38.58 -8.18 23.17
N GLU A 380 38.50 -8.34 24.49
CA GLU A 380 38.05 -7.33 25.45
C GLU A 380 38.66 -5.94 25.21
N LYS A 381 39.97 -5.92 24.96
CA LYS A 381 40.78 -4.72 24.79
C LYS A 381 40.33 -3.82 23.63
N TYR A 382 39.82 -4.39 22.54
CA TYR A 382 39.27 -3.62 21.42
C TYR A 382 37.98 -2.89 21.78
N TYR A 383 37.14 -3.49 22.63
CA TYR A 383 35.93 -2.86 23.16
C TYR A 383 36.29 -1.78 24.20
N GLN A 384 37.29 -2.03 25.06
CA GLN A 384 37.83 -1.00 25.96
C GLN A 384 38.28 0.23 25.16
N CYS A 385 39.08 0.06 24.09
CA CYS A 385 39.53 1.17 23.25
C CYS A 385 38.37 2.02 22.71
N HIS A 386 37.28 1.39 22.26
CA HIS A 386 36.09 2.10 21.78
C HIS A 386 35.36 2.87 22.88
N PHE A 387 35.07 2.21 24.01
CA PHE A 387 34.30 2.83 25.09
C PHE A 387 35.11 3.87 25.87
N SER A 388 36.42 3.68 26.09
CA SER A 388 37.28 4.72 26.69
C SER A 388 37.35 5.95 25.78
N THR A 389 37.38 5.77 24.45
CA THR A 389 37.31 6.89 23.50
C THR A 389 35.96 7.62 23.58
N LEU A 390 34.85 6.91 23.80
CA LEU A 390 33.52 7.50 23.98
C LEU A 390 33.45 8.29 25.29
N PHE A 391 33.81 7.67 26.41
CA PHE A 391 33.66 8.24 27.75
C PHE A 391 34.53 9.47 27.99
N ARG A 392 35.76 9.52 27.42
CA ARG A 392 36.63 10.70 27.56
C ARG A 392 36.01 11.97 26.95
N GLN A 393 35.08 11.84 25.99
CA GLN A 393 34.34 12.99 25.44
C GLN A 393 33.37 13.63 26.44
N TYR A 394 32.99 12.92 27.52
CA TYR A 394 32.08 13.41 28.56
C TYR A 394 32.81 14.14 29.70
N LEU A 395 34.15 14.09 29.74
CA LEU A 395 34.97 14.76 30.76
C LEU A 395 35.06 16.28 30.60
N GLY A 396 34.47 16.86 29.55
CA GLY A 396 34.36 18.30 29.39
C GLY A 396 33.68 18.99 30.60
N ALA A 397 34.09 20.21 30.91
CA ALA A 397 33.59 20.99 32.05
C ALA A 397 32.09 21.35 31.96
N GLN A 398 31.49 21.20 30.77
CA GLN A 398 30.07 21.46 30.47
C GLN A 398 29.09 20.36 30.92
N PHE A 399 29.57 19.31 31.59
CA PHE A 399 28.75 18.21 32.11
C PHE A 399 29.05 17.93 33.57
N THR A 400 28.00 17.84 34.37
CA THR A 400 28.01 17.38 35.76
C THR A 400 28.21 15.86 35.84
N ASN A 401 28.59 15.35 37.01
CA ASN A 401 28.75 13.90 37.22
C ASN A 401 27.43 13.13 37.00
N THR A 402 26.29 13.70 37.37
CA THR A 402 24.96 13.10 37.13
C THR A 402 24.62 13.02 35.63
N GLU A 403 25.02 14.01 34.83
CA GLU A 403 24.81 13.99 33.38
C GLU A 403 25.75 13.00 32.68
N ARG A 404 27.00 12.87 33.16
CA ARG A 404 27.94 11.83 32.71
C ARG A 404 27.37 10.43 32.99
N ASP A 405 26.78 10.20 34.16
CA ASP A 405 26.14 8.93 34.53
C ASP A 405 25.02 8.53 33.56
N VAL A 406 24.20 9.51 33.15
CA VAL A 406 23.13 9.32 32.16
C VAL A 406 23.69 9.05 30.76
N LEU A 407 24.70 9.80 30.30
CA LEU A 407 25.31 9.68 28.96
C LEU A 407 26.10 8.38 28.74
N VAL A 408 26.53 7.71 29.82
CA VAL A 408 27.24 6.41 29.76
C VAL A 408 26.29 5.24 29.48
N ARG A 409 24.99 5.35 29.78
CA ARG A 409 24.01 4.25 29.69
C ARG A 409 23.95 3.64 28.27
N ASN A 410 24.26 2.36 28.15
CA ASN A 410 24.50 1.72 26.85
C ASN A 410 23.79 0.37 26.70
N ILE A 411 23.37 0.07 25.46
CA ILE A 411 22.69 -1.15 25.06
C ILE A 411 23.65 -1.92 24.16
N VAL A 412 24.03 -3.12 24.60
CA VAL A 412 25.12 -3.93 24.02
C VAL A 412 24.69 -5.37 23.75
N ASP A 413 25.55 -6.10 23.03
CA ASP A 413 25.40 -7.52 22.78
C ASP A 413 26.03 -8.38 23.89
N PHE A 414 25.54 -9.62 24.01
CA PHE A 414 25.90 -10.55 25.08
C PHE A 414 27.32 -11.14 25.00
N SER A 415 28.25 -10.50 24.28
CA SER A 415 29.64 -10.97 24.23
C SER A 415 30.38 -10.53 25.50
N ALA A 416 30.97 -11.49 26.22
CA ALA A 416 31.69 -11.20 27.46
C ALA A 416 32.78 -10.13 27.26
N ALA A 417 33.53 -10.23 26.16
CA ALA A 417 34.53 -9.23 25.76
C ALA A 417 33.97 -7.79 25.65
N GLN A 418 32.74 -7.60 25.17
CA GLN A 418 32.12 -6.27 25.09
C GLN A 418 31.69 -5.76 26.48
N ARG A 419 31.22 -6.64 27.38
CA ARG A 419 30.91 -6.26 28.77
C ARG A 419 32.18 -5.84 29.53
N GLU A 420 33.18 -6.72 29.54
CA GLU A 420 34.38 -6.53 30.36
C GLU A 420 35.19 -5.35 29.82
N GLY A 421 35.24 -5.16 28.50
CA GLY A 421 35.85 -3.97 27.88
C GLY A 421 35.12 -2.68 28.25
N PHE A 422 33.79 -2.69 28.36
CA PHE A 422 33.02 -1.55 28.89
C PHE A 422 33.34 -1.30 30.36
N VAL A 423 33.37 -2.34 31.21
CA VAL A 423 33.71 -2.21 32.63
C VAL A 423 35.13 -1.67 32.83
N ALA A 424 36.12 -2.22 32.11
CA ALA A 424 37.49 -1.75 32.09
C ALA A 424 37.60 -0.28 31.65
N SER A 425 36.87 0.11 30.59
CA SER A 425 36.86 1.51 30.13
C SER A 425 36.20 2.48 31.11
N TYR A 426 35.19 2.03 31.87
CA TYR A 426 34.57 2.86 32.90
C TYR A 426 35.55 3.11 34.04
N TRP A 427 36.23 2.06 34.52
CA TRP A 427 37.26 2.18 35.55
C TRP A 427 38.45 3.05 35.10
N GLU A 428 38.85 2.94 33.83
CA GLU A 428 39.94 3.73 33.25
C GLU A 428 39.60 5.23 33.18
N VAL A 429 38.35 5.60 32.86
CA VAL A 429 37.97 7.00 32.58
C VAL A 429 37.30 7.71 33.76
N PHE A 430 36.59 6.99 34.63
CA PHE A 430 35.87 7.54 35.78
C PHE A 430 36.40 7.06 37.14
N GLY A 431 37.38 6.15 37.16
CA GLY A 431 37.96 5.58 38.37
C GLY A 431 37.29 4.28 38.84
N MET A 432 37.94 3.58 39.76
CA MET A 432 37.45 2.31 40.28
C MET A 432 36.12 2.47 41.05
N CYS A 433 35.14 1.65 40.70
CA CYS A 433 33.80 1.58 41.28
C CYS A 433 33.39 0.09 41.37
N ASP A 434 32.41 -0.27 42.22
CA ASP A 434 31.88 -1.64 42.23
C ASP A 434 31.40 -2.03 40.81
N LYS A 435 31.87 -3.19 40.32
CA LYS A 435 31.47 -3.77 39.03
C LYS A 435 29.93 -3.82 38.90
N LYS A 436 29.19 -4.02 39.99
CA LYS A 436 27.71 -3.99 40.00
C LYS A 436 27.15 -2.63 39.56
N ILE A 437 27.71 -1.52 40.03
CA ILE A 437 27.28 -0.15 39.70
C ILE A 437 27.56 0.14 38.22
N VAL A 438 28.65 -0.38 37.67
CA VAL A 438 29.00 -0.25 36.26
C VAL A 438 28.11 -1.13 35.37
N LEU A 439 27.81 -2.36 35.80
CA LEU A 439 26.94 -3.29 35.08
C LEU A 439 25.47 -2.83 35.02
N ASP A 440 24.96 -2.09 36.00
CA ASP A 440 23.58 -1.55 35.91
C ASP A 440 23.43 -0.49 34.79
N LYS A 441 24.54 0.15 34.38
CA LYS A 441 24.58 1.06 33.21
C LYS A 441 24.59 0.32 31.86
N LEU A 442 24.66 -1.01 31.87
CA LEU A 442 24.65 -1.87 30.69
C LEU A 442 23.35 -2.67 30.56
N GLN A 443 22.65 -2.49 29.44
CA GLN A 443 21.46 -3.26 29.11
C GLN A 443 21.74 -4.29 28.02
N GLY A 444 21.62 -5.58 28.34
CA GLY A 444 21.67 -6.66 27.34
C GLY A 444 20.47 -6.64 26.40
N CYS A 445 20.70 -6.91 25.11
CA CYS A 445 19.66 -6.78 24.08
C CYS A 445 18.58 -7.88 24.12
N HIS A 446 17.36 -7.51 24.56
CA HIS A 446 16.20 -8.42 24.57
C HIS A 446 15.87 -9.01 23.19
N GLU A 447 16.11 -8.29 22.08
CA GLU A 447 15.83 -8.79 20.73
C GLU A 447 16.79 -9.90 20.29
N HIS A 448 18.05 -9.91 20.75
CA HIS A 448 18.99 -10.99 20.41
C HIS A 448 18.70 -12.28 21.19
N TYR A 449 18.27 -12.19 22.46
CA TYR A 449 17.71 -13.33 23.18
C TYR A 449 16.45 -13.87 22.47
N ARG A 450 15.49 -13.00 22.13
CA ARG A 450 14.26 -13.37 21.39
C ARG A 450 14.56 -13.96 20.00
N ALA A 451 15.60 -13.49 19.32
CA ALA A 451 16.02 -14.02 18.04
C ALA A 451 16.55 -15.45 18.17
N GLN A 452 17.35 -15.75 19.21
CA GLN A 452 17.80 -17.12 19.47
C GLN A 452 16.65 -18.04 19.92
N VAL A 453 15.77 -17.61 20.84
CA VAL A 453 14.55 -18.35 21.19
C VAL A 453 13.74 -18.67 19.92
N SER A 454 13.64 -17.70 19.00
CA SER A 454 12.94 -17.85 17.70
C SER A 454 13.65 -18.75 16.67
N ARG A 455 14.92 -19.10 16.89
CA ARG A 455 15.69 -20.09 16.10
C ARG A 455 15.59 -21.46 16.74
N VAL A 456 15.95 -21.58 18.02
CA VAL A 456 15.97 -22.84 18.78
C VAL A 456 14.59 -23.50 18.82
N LYS A 457 13.51 -22.74 19.07
CA LYS A 457 12.15 -23.32 19.08
C LYS A 457 11.73 -23.91 17.73
N LYS A 458 12.24 -23.39 16.61
CA LYS A 458 11.92 -23.89 15.26
C LYS A 458 12.77 -25.09 14.87
N ASN A 459 13.79 -25.42 15.66
CA ASN A 459 14.63 -26.58 15.45
C ASN A 459 13.92 -27.83 15.98
N ARG A 460 13.23 -28.54 15.06
CA ARG A 460 12.43 -29.75 15.34
C ARG A 460 13.21 -30.90 15.99
N HIS A 461 14.55 -30.85 15.99
CA HIS A 461 15.38 -31.85 16.66
C HIS A 461 15.59 -31.55 18.15
N ILE A 462 15.44 -30.27 18.56
CA ILE A 462 15.62 -29.78 19.94
C ILE A 462 14.27 -29.59 20.64
N VAL A 463 13.30 -28.95 19.97
CA VAL A 463 11.95 -28.65 20.50
C VAL A 463 10.91 -29.26 19.57
N MET A 464 9.95 -30.01 20.13
CA MET A 464 8.90 -30.67 19.34
C MET A 464 7.87 -29.65 18.81
N ALA A 465 7.06 -30.06 17.83
CA ALA A 465 6.29 -29.11 17.02
C ALA A 465 5.08 -28.49 17.72
N ASP A 466 4.50 -29.26 18.63
CA ASP A 466 3.53 -28.92 19.65
C ASP A 466 4.12 -28.08 20.80
N GLU A 467 5.34 -28.40 21.24
CA GLU A 467 6.00 -27.72 22.36
C GLU A 467 6.61 -26.34 22.04
N GLU A 468 6.59 -25.92 20.76
CA GLU A 468 7.09 -24.62 20.28
C GLU A 468 6.57 -23.40 21.08
N ALA A 469 5.32 -23.50 21.55
CA ALA A 469 4.66 -22.45 22.33
C ALA A 469 5.08 -22.49 23.80
N THR A 470 5.21 -23.69 24.38
CA THR A 470 5.62 -23.92 25.76
C THR A 470 7.05 -23.43 25.99
N PHE A 471 8.00 -23.90 25.16
CA PHE A 471 9.40 -23.45 25.19
C PHE A 471 9.51 -21.91 25.06
N GLN A 472 8.79 -21.31 24.10
CA GLN A 472 8.81 -19.86 23.93
C GLN A 472 8.26 -19.12 25.17
N THR A 473 7.19 -19.64 25.77
CA THR A 473 6.54 -19.00 26.93
C THR A 473 7.47 -19.04 28.14
N MET A 474 8.01 -20.20 28.48
CA MET A 474 8.96 -20.35 29.60
C MET A 474 10.20 -19.46 29.40
N CYS A 475 10.80 -19.42 28.20
CA CYS A 475 11.92 -18.52 27.93
C CYS A 475 11.54 -17.03 28.03
N MET A 476 10.32 -16.63 27.65
CA MET A 476 9.87 -15.24 27.79
C MET A 476 9.53 -14.87 29.24
N ASP A 477 9.15 -15.84 30.07
CA ASP A 477 8.77 -15.64 31.46
C ASP A 477 9.96 -15.38 32.40
N LEU A 478 11.18 -15.72 31.96
CA LEU A 478 12.44 -15.30 32.57
C LEU A 478 12.68 -13.78 32.44
N LEU A 479 12.13 -13.13 31.42
CA LEU A 479 12.27 -11.68 31.18
C LEU A 479 11.30 -10.82 32.02
N LYS A 480 10.40 -11.43 32.79
CA LYS A 480 9.44 -10.73 33.66
C LYS A 480 10.12 -10.30 34.97
N LYS A 481 9.62 -9.23 35.61
CA LYS A 481 9.87 -9.01 37.03
C LYS A 481 9.04 -10.04 37.81
N SER A 482 9.65 -10.72 38.79
CA SER A 482 8.92 -11.57 39.72
C SER A 482 8.00 -10.72 40.60
N SER A 483 6.78 -11.22 40.84
CA SER A 483 5.86 -10.69 41.86
C SER A 483 6.04 -11.43 43.19
N GLU A 484 5.34 -11.00 44.25
CA GLU A 484 5.29 -11.74 45.50
C GLU A 484 4.42 -13.00 45.33
N GLY A 485 4.95 -14.17 45.68
CA GLY A 485 4.32 -15.49 45.44
C GLY A 485 4.57 -16.12 44.06
N ASP A 486 5.37 -15.49 43.21
CA ASP A 486 5.78 -16.01 41.89
C ASP A 486 6.90 -17.09 42.04
N PRO A 487 6.96 -18.13 41.19
CA PRO A 487 8.08 -19.10 41.20
C PRO A 487 9.44 -18.42 40.99
N THR A 488 10.48 -18.91 41.67
CA THR A 488 11.83 -18.33 41.62
C THR A 488 12.47 -18.43 40.23
N HIS A 489 13.57 -17.70 39.99
CA HIS A 489 14.26 -17.76 38.69
C HIS A 489 14.81 -19.17 38.44
N GLU A 490 15.31 -19.82 39.48
CA GLU A 490 15.90 -21.16 39.47
C GLU A 490 14.82 -22.22 39.21
N GLU A 491 13.65 -22.12 39.83
CA GLU A 491 12.50 -22.98 39.51
C GLU A 491 12.06 -22.86 38.04
N ARG A 492 12.07 -21.65 37.48
CA ARG A 492 11.74 -21.42 36.05
C ARG A 492 12.79 -22.03 35.12
N ILE A 493 14.08 -21.94 35.48
CA ILE A 493 15.21 -22.52 34.73
C ILE A 493 15.21 -24.06 34.82
N ASP A 494 15.05 -24.61 36.02
CA ASP A 494 15.00 -26.05 36.30
C ASP A 494 13.81 -26.71 35.57
N ALA A 495 12.63 -26.09 35.60
CA ALA A 495 11.49 -26.53 34.79
C ALA A 495 11.82 -26.55 33.28
N LEU A 496 12.53 -25.53 32.78
CA LEU A 496 12.97 -25.45 31.37
C LEU A 496 13.98 -26.54 31.02
N GLN A 497 14.94 -26.82 31.89
CA GLN A 497 15.94 -27.88 31.71
C GLN A 497 15.31 -29.28 31.77
N ARG A 498 14.35 -29.50 32.67
CA ARG A 498 13.61 -30.78 32.80
C ARG A 498 12.72 -31.07 31.60
N GLN A 499 11.99 -30.07 31.10
CA GLN A 499 11.12 -30.27 29.93
C GLN A 499 11.90 -30.31 28.62
N PHE A 500 12.98 -29.52 28.48
CA PHE A 500 13.75 -29.41 27.24
C PHE A 500 15.22 -29.85 27.41
N PRO A 501 15.51 -31.11 27.79
CA PRO A 501 16.88 -31.57 28.07
C PRO A 501 17.81 -31.50 26.85
N LYS A 502 17.26 -31.54 25.62
CA LYS A 502 18.02 -31.32 24.38
C LYS A 502 18.48 -29.88 24.20
N ALA A 503 17.79 -28.91 24.81
CA ALA A 503 18.18 -27.50 24.82
C ALA A 503 19.22 -27.18 25.91
N LYS A 504 19.63 -28.15 26.75
CA LYS A 504 20.54 -27.96 27.88
C LYS A 504 21.79 -27.14 27.52
N ARG A 505 22.54 -27.49 26.47
CA ARG A 505 23.75 -26.76 26.05
C ARG A 505 23.52 -25.32 25.60
N TRP A 506 22.27 -24.94 25.31
CA TRP A 506 21.87 -23.56 25.03
C TRP A 506 21.40 -22.85 26.30
N LEU A 507 20.67 -23.53 27.19
CA LEU A 507 20.26 -23.01 28.50
C LEU A 507 21.46 -22.74 29.41
N ASP A 508 22.38 -23.69 29.54
CA ASP A 508 23.60 -23.61 30.36
C ASP A 508 24.49 -22.40 30.01
N TRP A 509 24.34 -21.84 28.78
CA TRP A 509 25.03 -20.63 28.32
C TRP A 509 24.32 -19.34 28.76
N TRP A 510 22.97 -19.34 28.82
CA TRP A 510 22.18 -18.20 29.30
C TRP A 510 22.11 -18.10 30.83
N THR A 511 22.31 -19.22 31.54
CA THR A 511 22.39 -19.30 33.01
C THR A 511 23.83 -19.18 33.53
N MET A 512 24.71 -18.55 32.77
CA MET A 512 25.99 -18.07 33.29
C MET A 512 25.72 -16.74 34.01
N ALA A 513 26.01 -16.66 35.31
CA ALA A 513 25.55 -15.57 36.19
C ALA A 513 25.77 -14.14 35.63
N ASP A 514 26.91 -13.88 34.99
CA ASP A 514 27.21 -12.58 34.39
C ASP A 514 26.37 -12.24 33.13
N VAL A 515 25.82 -13.23 32.44
CA VAL A 515 24.90 -13.07 31.30
C VAL A 515 23.48 -12.91 31.81
N GLU A 516 23.13 -13.73 32.80
CA GLU A 516 21.83 -13.80 33.47
C GLU A 516 21.43 -12.44 34.08
N ALA A 517 22.34 -11.81 34.84
CA ALA A 517 22.10 -10.53 35.53
C ALA A 517 21.84 -9.34 34.60
N MET A 518 22.42 -9.32 33.38
CA MET A 518 22.16 -8.24 32.40
C MET A 518 20.72 -8.26 31.89
N LEU A 519 20.15 -9.46 31.72
CA LEU A 519 18.95 -9.69 30.95
C LEU A 519 17.69 -9.87 31.81
N PHE A 520 17.81 -10.60 32.92
CA PHE A 520 16.67 -11.03 33.71
C PHE A 520 16.46 -10.13 34.95
N PRO A 521 15.30 -9.45 35.10
CA PRO A 521 15.09 -8.48 36.17
C PRO A 521 15.22 -9.03 37.60
N SER A 522 14.99 -10.33 37.79
CA SER A 522 15.09 -11.03 39.08
C SER A 522 16.51 -11.27 39.57
N ARG A 523 17.52 -11.12 38.70
CA ARG A 523 18.95 -11.42 38.99
C ARG A 523 19.83 -10.18 39.06
N ARG A 524 19.23 -8.98 39.07
CA ARG A 524 19.93 -7.70 39.23
C ARG A 524 20.22 -7.40 40.71
N PRO A 525 21.37 -6.78 41.05
CA PRO A 525 21.58 -6.23 42.38
C PRO A 525 20.52 -5.16 42.69
N LYS A 526 19.91 -5.23 43.87
CA LYS A 526 19.24 -4.07 44.47
C LYS A 526 20.30 -3.19 45.13
N ILE A 527 20.19 -1.88 44.96
CA ILE A 527 20.89 -0.86 45.75
C ILE A 527 19.80 -0.11 46.51
N GLU A 528 19.93 0.00 47.82
CA GLU A 528 18.87 0.54 48.69
C GLU A 528 18.89 2.09 48.76
N ASP A 529 19.99 2.72 48.35
CA ASP A 529 20.21 4.18 48.38
C ASP A 529 19.99 4.91 47.04
N SER A 530 19.29 4.31 46.06
CA SER A 530 19.01 4.97 44.78
C SER A 530 17.57 5.49 44.72
N PRO A 531 17.33 6.81 44.55
CA PRO A 531 15.99 7.38 44.66
C PRO A 531 15.05 6.97 43.53
N ASP A 532 13.79 6.68 43.86
CA ASP A 532 12.72 6.30 42.93
C ASP A 532 12.32 7.45 41.97
N SER A 533 13.12 7.70 40.93
CA SER A 533 12.65 8.36 39.69
C SER A 533 13.74 8.45 38.59
N GLN A 534 13.78 7.46 37.69
CA GLN A 534 14.20 7.66 36.29
C GLN A 534 13.78 6.48 35.41
N GLU A 535 13.20 6.74 34.24
CA GLU A 535 12.89 5.67 33.29
C GLU A 535 14.19 5.11 32.65
N ALA A 536 14.28 3.78 32.62
CA ALA A 536 15.41 3.04 32.07
C ALA A 536 15.49 3.14 30.53
N PRO A 537 16.69 3.04 29.92
CA PRO A 537 16.91 3.21 28.49
C PRO A 537 16.16 2.19 27.59
N THR A 538 16.11 2.51 26.29
CA THR A 538 15.25 1.79 25.34
C THR A 538 15.62 0.31 25.14
N LYS A 539 14.62 -0.58 25.06
CA LYS A 539 14.80 -2.02 25.26
C LYS A 539 15.18 -2.85 24.01
N THR A 540 15.62 -2.24 22.89
CA THR A 540 15.86 -2.98 21.62
C THR A 540 16.94 -2.40 20.69
N THR A 541 17.76 -3.26 20.06
CA THR A 541 18.77 -2.89 19.03
C THR A 541 18.21 -2.70 17.61
N ASN A 542 16.89 -2.53 17.42
CA ASN A 542 16.28 -2.23 16.09
C ASN A 542 16.95 -1.04 15.37
N ALA A 543 17.56 -0.13 16.16
CA ALA A 543 18.48 0.92 15.71
C ALA A 543 19.61 0.38 14.82
N GLN A 544 20.45 -0.51 15.38
CA GLN A 544 21.66 -1.01 14.75
C GLN A 544 21.36 -2.01 13.63
N GLU A 545 20.31 -2.84 13.73
CA GLU A 545 19.83 -3.64 12.59
C GLU A 545 19.54 -2.76 11.36
N SER A 546 19.00 -1.55 11.57
CA SER A 546 18.68 -0.61 10.48
C SER A 546 19.93 0.10 9.91
N LEU A 547 20.91 0.43 10.77
CA LEU A 547 22.19 1.03 10.36
C LEU A 547 23.10 0.02 9.67
N HIS A 548 23.21 -1.20 10.18
CA HIS A 548 23.88 -2.32 9.51
C HIS A 548 23.32 -2.55 8.10
N ARG A 549 22.00 -2.43 7.91
CA ARG A 549 21.39 -2.47 6.57
C ARG A 549 21.78 -1.27 5.69
N LEU A 550 21.94 -0.07 6.25
CA LEU A 550 22.44 1.10 5.51
C LEU A 550 23.91 0.89 5.08
N TYR A 551 24.78 0.41 5.99
CA TYR A 551 26.18 0.08 5.68
C TYR A 551 26.28 -0.97 4.55
N TYR A 552 25.45 -2.02 4.56
CA TYR A 552 25.37 -3.00 3.46
C TYR A 552 24.69 -2.50 2.16
N MET A 553 24.32 -1.21 2.09
CA MET A 553 23.94 -0.52 0.86
C MET A 553 24.97 0.54 0.42
N LEU A 554 25.96 0.86 1.26
CA LEU A 554 27.17 1.62 0.87
C LEU A 554 28.19 0.71 0.17
N SER A 555 28.30 -0.54 0.64
CA SER A 555 29.21 -1.56 0.12
C SER A 555 28.52 -2.92 0.05
N GLU A 556 28.89 -3.73 -0.95
CA GLU A 556 28.46 -5.13 -1.05
C GLU A 556 29.08 -6.03 0.05
N GLY A 557 30.15 -5.53 0.70
CA GLY A 557 30.86 -6.14 1.83
C GLY A 557 32.33 -6.41 1.51
N LYS A 558 33.12 -6.77 2.54
CA LYS A 558 34.57 -7.03 2.44
C LYS A 558 35.38 -5.88 1.80
N THR A 559 35.05 -4.65 2.17
CA THR A 559 35.71 -3.40 1.74
C THR A 559 37.13 -3.29 2.31
N SER A 560 38.09 -2.71 1.60
CA SER A 560 39.37 -2.31 2.21
C SER A 560 39.15 -1.23 3.28
N LEU A 561 40.07 -1.14 4.26
CA LEU A 561 39.95 -0.21 5.39
C LEU A 561 39.77 1.24 4.91
N MET A 562 40.69 1.70 4.06
CA MET A 562 40.67 3.02 3.42
C MET A 562 39.31 3.32 2.76
N LEU A 563 38.87 2.49 1.81
CA LEU A 563 37.64 2.73 1.05
C LEU A 563 36.39 2.67 1.95
N GLY A 564 36.36 1.78 2.94
CA GLY A 564 35.25 1.65 3.87
C GLY A 564 35.13 2.85 4.82
N MET A 565 36.25 3.39 5.34
CA MET A 565 36.24 4.62 6.15
C MET A 565 35.69 5.80 5.36
N VAL A 566 36.12 5.98 4.10
CA VAL A 566 35.60 7.04 3.23
C VAL A 566 34.10 6.88 2.97
N GLN A 567 33.63 5.66 2.66
CA GLN A 567 32.20 5.39 2.45
C GLN A 567 31.36 5.71 3.68
N LEU A 568 31.83 5.38 4.88
CA LEU A 568 31.17 5.69 6.14
C LEU A 568 31.15 7.21 6.42
N TYR A 569 32.28 7.90 6.22
CA TYR A 569 32.36 9.35 6.39
C TYR A 569 31.50 10.12 5.39
N SER A 570 31.47 9.68 4.13
CA SER A 570 30.60 10.28 3.11
C SER A 570 29.11 9.96 3.35
N PHE A 571 28.77 8.85 4.02
CA PHE A 571 27.43 8.59 4.55
C PHE A 571 27.07 9.53 5.71
N ILE A 572 28.00 9.79 6.64
CA ILE A 572 27.82 10.76 7.73
C ILE A 572 27.53 12.15 7.18
N LYS A 573 28.27 12.61 6.17
CA LYS A 573 27.99 13.91 5.52
C LYS A 573 26.60 13.98 4.89
N VAL A 574 26.08 12.89 4.32
CA VAL A 574 24.69 12.83 3.82
C VAL A 574 23.64 12.93 4.94
N LEU A 575 23.94 12.49 6.18
CA LEU A 575 23.07 12.69 7.35
C LEU A 575 23.14 14.12 7.89
N GLU A 576 24.34 14.71 7.92
CA GLU A 576 24.59 16.12 8.26
C GLU A 576 23.85 17.06 7.28
N GLU A 577 23.89 16.77 5.99
CA GLU A 577 23.14 17.47 4.93
C GLU A 577 21.62 17.27 5.03
N ASP A 578 21.14 16.04 5.34
CA ASP A 578 19.72 15.78 5.63
C ASP A 578 19.25 16.60 6.85
N PHE A 579 20.09 16.74 7.87
CA PHE A 579 19.80 17.51 9.08
C PHE A 579 19.70 19.01 8.78
N ASP A 580 20.70 19.60 8.12
CA ASP A 580 20.66 21.02 7.73
C ASP A 580 19.51 21.33 6.76
N ALA A 581 19.13 20.38 5.91
CA ALA A 581 17.94 20.49 5.06
C ALA A 581 16.65 20.57 5.89
N VAL A 582 16.45 19.66 6.86
CA VAL A 582 15.27 19.67 7.74
C VAL A 582 15.22 20.91 8.63
N MET A 583 16.35 21.38 9.14
CA MET A 583 16.42 22.62 9.94
C MET A 583 16.07 23.86 9.11
N ARG A 584 16.43 23.89 7.82
CA ARG A 584 15.98 24.90 6.83
C ARG A 584 14.54 24.68 6.33
N GLY A 585 13.80 23.68 6.83
CA GLY A 585 12.42 23.38 6.43
C GLY A 585 12.27 22.70 5.06
N VAL A 586 13.34 22.09 4.56
CA VAL A 586 13.37 21.37 3.27
C VAL A 586 12.96 19.91 3.48
N SER A 587 11.97 19.45 2.72
CA SER A 587 11.48 18.06 2.77
C SER A 587 12.46 17.08 2.12
N ILE A 588 12.99 16.13 2.91
CA ILE A 588 13.95 15.10 2.48
C ILE A 588 13.31 13.83 1.87
N GLU A 589 12.09 13.46 2.28
CA GLU A 589 11.29 12.33 1.77
C GLU A 589 9.85 12.80 1.44
N TYR A 590 9.24 12.37 0.32
CA TYR A 590 7.84 12.71 0.05
C TYR A 590 6.90 12.06 1.08
N GLY A 591 6.01 12.86 1.65
CA GLY A 591 4.97 12.37 2.57
C GLY A 591 5.45 12.02 3.98
N ALA A 592 6.68 12.38 4.37
CA ALA A 592 7.20 12.18 5.73
C ALA A 592 6.25 12.69 6.83
N ALA A 593 5.59 13.83 6.59
CA ALA A 593 4.57 14.44 7.44
C ALA A 593 3.34 13.56 7.75
N ARG A 594 3.20 12.37 7.14
CA ARG A 594 2.10 11.43 7.40
C ARG A 594 2.43 10.35 8.44
N LYS A 595 3.68 10.26 8.92
CA LYS A 595 4.11 9.20 9.87
C LYS A 595 3.42 9.28 11.25
N GLY A 596 2.75 10.38 11.57
CA GLY A 596 1.96 10.57 12.80
C GLY A 596 0.43 10.47 12.65
N GLN A 597 -0.12 10.28 11.45
CA GLN A 597 -1.58 10.13 11.31
C GLN A 597 -2.04 8.76 11.82
N LYS A 598 -3.10 8.75 12.64
CA LYS A 598 -3.82 7.52 13.01
C LYS A 598 -4.42 6.88 11.75
N ASP A 599 -4.71 5.59 11.84
CA ASP A 599 -5.46 4.81 10.85
C ASP A 599 -6.92 4.75 11.31
N ILE A 600 -7.92 4.83 10.42
CA ILE A 600 -9.33 4.84 10.88
C ILE A 600 -9.68 3.57 11.66
N SER A 601 -8.98 2.45 11.44
CA SER A 601 -9.17 1.25 12.26
C SER A 601 -8.86 1.47 13.74
N GLN A 602 -7.96 2.39 14.09
CA GLN A 602 -7.61 2.72 15.47
C GLN A 602 -8.68 3.60 16.13
N SER A 603 -9.28 4.51 15.35
CA SER A 603 -10.50 5.24 15.74
C SER A 603 -11.63 4.24 16.00
N LEU A 604 -11.81 3.24 15.12
CA LEU A 604 -12.73 2.10 15.25
C LEU A 604 -12.30 1.03 16.29
N GLY A 605 -11.32 1.32 17.16
CA GLY A 605 -11.01 0.50 18.34
C GLY A 605 -9.91 -0.56 18.19
N TRP A 606 -9.28 -0.70 17.03
CA TRP A 606 -8.14 -1.63 16.87
C TRP A 606 -6.82 -1.08 17.44
N GLU A 607 -5.92 -1.99 17.81
CA GLU A 607 -4.58 -1.62 18.28
C GLU A 607 -3.71 -0.97 17.18
N PRO A 608 -2.80 -0.05 17.54
CA PRO A 608 -1.77 0.46 16.64
C PRO A 608 -0.89 -0.66 16.04
N LYS A 609 -0.62 -0.56 14.74
CA LYS A 609 0.08 -1.60 13.96
C LYS A 609 1.55 -1.76 14.40
N ARG A 610 1.81 -2.74 15.26
CA ARG A 610 3.16 -3.16 15.68
C ARG A 610 3.98 -3.60 14.45
N LYS A 611 5.24 -3.15 14.32
CA LYS A 611 6.04 -3.18 13.07
C LYS A 611 6.40 -4.57 12.49
N ARG A 612 6.02 -5.68 13.11
CA ARG A 612 6.39 -7.06 12.72
C ARG A 612 5.19 -8.02 12.66
N ALA A 613 4.13 -7.67 11.93
CA ALA A 613 3.09 -8.64 11.54
C ALA A 613 3.62 -9.55 10.41
N PRO A 614 3.39 -10.88 10.44
CA PRO A 614 3.72 -11.76 9.32
C PRO A 614 2.95 -11.37 8.05
N ASN A 615 3.57 -11.48 6.88
CA ASN A 615 2.86 -11.33 5.60
C ASN A 615 2.01 -12.59 5.34
N PRO A 616 0.66 -12.52 5.30
CA PRO A 616 -0.19 -13.70 5.06
C PRO A 616 -0.01 -14.29 3.65
N ALA A 617 0.46 -13.48 2.70
CA ALA A 617 0.70 -13.88 1.31
C ALA A 617 2.14 -14.39 1.06
N LYS A 618 2.73 -15.15 2.00
CA LYS A 618 4.06 -15.77 1.84
C LYS A 618 3.92 -17.29 1.62
N PRO A 619 4.25 -17.84 0.44
CA PRO A 619 4.26 -19.29 0.21
C PRO A 619 5.41 -19.97 0.98
N ALA A 620 5.26 -21.28 1.22
CA ALA A 620 6.11 -22.04 2.14
C ALA A 620 7.50 -22.45 1.59
N SER A 621 7.73 -22.38 0.27
CA SER A 621 8.69 -23.24 -0.44
C SER A 621 9.82 -22.52 -1.20
N ILE A 622 10.54 -21.56 -0.57
CA ILE A 622 11.85 -21.10 -1.05
C ILE A 622 12.83 -20.85 0.12
N PRO A 623 13.87 -21.69 0.28
CA PRO A 623 15.05 -21.44 1.12
C PRO A 623 16.13 -20.56 0.42
N VAL A 624 17.13 -20.06 1.16
CA VAL A 624 18.11 -19.04 0.71
C VAL A 624 19.56 -19.30 1.19
N ILE A 625 20.37 -19.90 0.31
CA ILE A 625 21.71 -20.41 0.64
C ILE A 625 22.69 -19.28 0.96
N ARG A 626 23.44 -19.42 2.07
CA ARG A 626 24.84 -18.96 2.22
C ARG A 626 25.64 -19.92 3.09
N HIS A 627 26.82 -20.32 2.62
CA HIS A 627 27.73 -21.27 3.30
C HIS A 627 28.30 -20.72 4.61
N GLY A 628 28.44 -21.59 5.62
CA GLY A 628 29.04 -21.29 6.93
C GLY A 628 30.58 -21.26 7.01
N SER A 629 31.07 -21.12 8.24
CA SER A 629 32.50 -21.06 8.61
C SER A 629 32.72 -21.52 10.07
N VAL A 630 33.99 -21.60 10.50
CA VAL A 630 34.42 -22.15 11.80
C VAL A 630 33.89 -21.37 13.02
N ASN A 631 33.70 -22.10 14.14
CA ASN A 631 33.14 -21.66 15.43
C ASN A 631 33.84 -20.42 16.03
N ASP A 632 33.04 -19.40 16.41
CA ASP A 632 33.48 -18.11 16.96
C ASP A 632 33.04 -17.84 18.42
N GLY A 633 32.60 -18.87 19.16
CA GLY A 633 32.23 -18.75 20.58
C GLY A 633 30.78 -18.31 20.85
N ARG A 634 29.94 -18.22 19.82
CA ARG A 634 28.47 -18.07 19.97
C ARG A 634 27.81 -19.34 20.51
N PRO A 635 26.66 -19.23 21.19
CA PRO A 635 25.80 -20.39 21.43
C PRO A 635 25.31 -20.98 20.10
N PRO A 636 25.23 -22.32 19.95
CA PRO A 636 25.02 -22.99 18.67
C PRO A 636 23.57 -22.89 18.18
N ASP A 637 23.32 -22.23 17.04
CA ASP A 637 21.96 -21.90 16.58
C ASP A 637 21.67 -22.01 15.05
N THR A 638 22.59 -22.55 14.24
CA THR A 638 22.47 -22.56 12.76
C THR A 638 22.21 -23.93 12.12
N THR A 639 21.38 -23.94 11.07
CA THR A 639 20.97 -25.13 10.31
C THR A 639 22.08 -25.71 9.41
N ASP A 640 23.24 -25.08 9.28
CA ASP A 640 24.40 -25.72 8.62
C ASP A 640 24.97 -26.90 9.44
N THR A 641 24.57 -27.02 10.72
CA THR A 641 24.74 -28.27 11.49
C THR A 641 23.64 -29.32 11.23
N LEU A 642 22.61 -28.99 10.41
CA LEU A 642 21.30 -29.68 10.34
C LEU A 642 20.53 -29.65 8.95
N ILE A 643 21.17 -29.35 7.80
CA ILE A 643 20.79 -29.70 6.37
C ILE A 643 19.93 -28.65 5.50
N PRO A 644 20.10 -28.49 4.14
CA PRO A 644 19.54 -27.42 3.24
C PRO A 644 18.78 -27.90 1.92
N GLU A 645 18.31 -27.17 0.85
CA GLU A 645 17.69 -25.83 0.52
C GLU A 645 17.22 -25.71 -1.02
N LEU A 646 16.75 -24.52 -1.57
CA LEU A 646 16.47 -24.05 -3.02
C LEU A 646 14.98 -23.69 -3.47
N VAL A 647 14.54 -22.85 -4.49
CA VAL A 647 14.95 -21.62 -5.33
C VAL A 647 14.20 -21.58 -6.73
N LYS A 648 13.71 -20.56 -7.53
CA LYS A 648 13.44 -19.06 -7.72
C LYS A 648 12.31 -18.87 -8.84
N LYS A 649 11.92 -17.80 -9.62
CA LYS A 649 12.32 -16.39 -10.08
C LYS A 649 11.09 -15.45 -10.50
N LYS A 650 11.08 -14.51 -11.52
CA LYS A 650 9.98 -13.46 -11.80
C LYS A 650 9.98 -12.58 -13.15
N LEU A 651 8.83 -12.11 -13.77
CA LEU A 651 8.53 -10.79 -14.52
C LEU A 651 7.29 -10.67 -15.52
N GLY A 652 6.84 -9.45 -15.94
CA GLY A 652 5.73 -9.14 -16.93
C GLY A 652 5.55 -7.64 -17.42
N ARG A 653 4.60 -7.25 -18.34
CA ARG A 653 4.61 -5.95 -19.14
C ARG A 653 3.41 -4.90 -19.30
N PRO A 654 2.37 -5.02 -20.17
CA PRO A 654 1.97 -3.97 -21.21
C PRO A 654 0.79 -2.93 -20.98
N SER A 655 0.23 -2.26 -22.05
CA SER A 655 -0.58 -0.98 -22.04
C SER A 655 -1.70 -0.81 -23.13
N GLY A 656 -2.64 0.15 -22.94
CA GLY A 656 -3.64 0.68 -23.91
C GLY A 656 -5.04 0.94 -23.29
N ALA A 657 -5.67 2.13 -23.41
CA ALA A 657 -6.95 2.47 -22.72
C ALA A 657 -7.82 3.55 -23.42
N THR A 658 -9.14 3.50 -23.18
CA THR A 658 -10.19 4.40 -23.69
C THR A 658 -10.57 5.52 -22.70
N ASN A 659 -11.41 6.48 -23.14
CA ASN A 659 -11.93 7.56 -22.30
C ASN A 659 -12.80 7.06 -21.13
N ILE A 660 -12.82 7.82 -20.04
CA ILE A 660 -13.33 7.43 -18.72
C ILE A 660 -14.21 8.54 -18.18
N ASP A 661 -15.46 8.23 -17.83
CA ASP A 661 -16.32 9.11 -17.03
C ASP A 661 -15.83 9.12 -15.58
N ARG A 662 -15.52 10.32 -15.08
CA ARG A 662 -15.00 10.60 -13.73
C ARG A 662 -15.78 11.72 -13.04
N ASN A 663 -17.02 11.99 -13.46
CA ASN A 663 -17.87 12.99 -12.83
C ASN A 663 -18.02 12.68 -11.32
N PRO A 664 -17.61 13.57 -10.40
CA PRO A 664 -17.60 13.28 -8.96
C PRO A 664 -19.00 13.14 -8.34
N PHE A 665 -20.06 13.56 -9.04
CA PHE A 665 -21.44 13.45 -8.57
C PHE A 665 -22.14 12.17 -9.07
N SER A 666 -21.71 11.60 -10.21
CA SER A 666 -22.30 10.40 -10.80
C SER A 666 -21.36 9.20 -10.88
N THR A 667 -20.10 9.33 -10.44
CA THR A 667 -19.11 8.25 -10.43
C THR A 667 -18.27 8.23 -9.15
N TYR A 668 -17.74 7.06 -8.78
CA TYR A 668 -16.68 6.96 -7.78
C TYR A 668 -15.66 5.84 -8.11
N PRO A 669 -14.39 5.97 -7.70
CA PRO A 669 -13.35 4.99 -8.01
C PRO A 669 -13.54 3.67 -7.22
N SER A 670 -13.70 2.56 -7.94
CA SER A 670 -13.79 1.20 -7.39
C SER A 670 -12.73 0.28 -8.05
N TYR A 671 -12.86 -1.03 -7.87
CA TYR A 671 -11.97 -2.06 -8.40
C TYR A 671 -11.93 -2.05 -9.93
N GLN A 672 -10.83 -2.54 -10.51
CA GLN A 672 -10.57 -2.45 -11.95
C GLN A 672 -9.99 -3.77 -12.48
N ALA A 673 -10.44 -4.21 -13.65
CA ALA A 673 -9.90 -5.37 -14.35
C ALA A 673 -8.43 -5.15 -14.74
N SER A 674 -7.57 -6.14 -14.47
CA SER A 674 -6.14 -6.01 -14.73
C SER A 674 -5.75 -6.49 -16.13
N LYS A 675 -4.88 -5.73 -16.81
CA LYS A 675 -4.31 -6.05 -18.13
C LYS A 675 -3.06 -6.95 -18.06
N LYS A 676 -2.86 -7.62 -16.92
CA LYS A 676 -1.78 -8.60 -16.70
C LYS A 676 -2.43 -9.97 -16.58
N GLU A 677 -1.93 -10.94 -17.34
CA GLU A 677 -2.43 -12.32 -17.41
C GLU A 677 -2.65 -12.98 -16.04
N HIS A 678 -1.64 -13.07 -15.18
CA HIS A 678 -1.80 -13.61 -13.80
C HIS A 678 -2.83 -12.84 -12.93
N LEU A 679 -3.24 -11.63 -13.32
CA LEU A 679 -4.24 -10.79 -12.64
C LEU A 679 -5.56 -10.62 -13.42
N SER A 680 -5.75 -11.27 -14.58
CA SER A 680 -7.01 -11.20 -15.34
C SER A 680 -8.12 -12.01 -14.68
N ASN A 681 -9.36 -11.83 -15.15
CA ASN A 681 -10.53 -12.63 -14.77
C ASN A 681 -10.85 -12.62 -13.26
N ARG A 682 -10.57 -11.49 -12.59
CA ARG A 682 -10.81 -11.26 -11.15
C ARG A 682 -12.11 -10.49 -10.84
N CYS A 683 -13.04 -10.44 -11.79
CA CYS A 683 -14.32 -9.74 -11.65
C CYS A 683 -15.21 -10.34 -10.54
N TRP A 684 -15.14 -11.65 -10.30
CA TRP A 684 -15.78 -12.33 -9.16
C TRP A 684 -15.37 -11.67 -7.84
N MET A 685 -14.07 -11.49 -7.64
CA MET A 685 -13.54 -10.80 -6.45
C MET A 685 -13.94 -9.31 -6.45
N ALA A 686 -13.88 -8.62 -7.59
CA ALA A 686 -14.24 -7.20 -7.67
C ALA A 686 -15.71 -6.95 -7.25
N ALA A 687 -16.65 -7.70 -7.83
CA ALA A 687 -18.06 -7.62 -7.53
C ALA A 687 -18.38 -7.98 -6.07
N SER A 688 -17.86 -9.10 -5.56
CA SER A 688 -18.04 -9.49 -4.15
C SER A 688 -17.44 -8.48 -3.17
N LEU A 689 -16.27 -7.91 -3.47
CA LEU A 689 -15.63 -6.90 -2.61
C LEU A 689 -16.35 -5.55 -2.61
N GLU A 690 -17.03 -5.16 -3.68
CA GLU A 690 -17.87 -3.94 -3.67
C GLU A 690 -19.22 -4.21 -2.99
N SER A 691 -19.84 -5.38 -3.21
CA SER A 691 -21.06 -5.80 -2.50
C SER A 691 -20.86 -5.81 -0.98
N LEU A 692 -19.77 -6.42 -0.50
CA LEU A 692 -19.44 -6.45 0.93
C LEU A 692 -19.03 -5.08 1.49
N TYR A 693 -18.49 -4.17 0.66
CA TYR A 693 -18.15 -2.82 1.12
C TYR A 693 -19.38 -1.93 1.33
N ALA A 694 -20.50 -2.19 0.63
CA ALA A 694 -21.77 -1.50 0.87
C ALA A 694 -22.37 -1.80 2.26
N LEU A 695 -22.03 -2.96 2.85
CA LEU A 695 -22.47 -3.40 4.17
C LEU A 695 -21.58 -2.89 5.33
N TYR A 696 -20.37 -2.46 5.01
CA TYR A 696 -19.29 -2.25 5.99
C TYR A 696 -19.58 -1.10 6.95
N SER A 697 -19.52 -1.39 8.25
CA SER A 697 -19.85 -0.49 9.36
C SER A 697 -18.88 -0.66 10.54
N PRO A 698 -18.87 0.26 11.54
CA PRO A 698 -18.07 0.10 12.76
C PRO A 698 -18.31 -1.24 13.49
N LEU A 699 -19.50 -1.84 13.35
CA LEU A 699 -19.82 -3.13 13.95
C LEU A 699 -18.92 -4.28 13.45
N TRP A 700 -18.31 -4.16 12.26
CA TRP A 700 -17.31 -5.10 11.74
C TRP A 700 -15.96 -5.04 12.49
N HIS A 701 -15.80 -4.10 13.44
CA HIS A 701 -14.66 -4.02 14.37
C HIS A 701 -15.00 -4.47 15.79
N LYS A 702 -16.29 -4.50 16.18
CA LYS A 702 -16.76 -4.81 17.54
C LYS A 702 -16.17 -6.15 18.02
N SER A 703 -15.51 -6.13 19.18
CA SER A 703 -14.81 -7.28 19.79
C SER A 703 -13.58 -7.86 19.03
N SER A 704 -12.97 -7.14 18.07
CA SER A 704 -11.72 -7.54 17.40
C SER A 704 -10.59 -6.53 17.61
N SER A 705 -9.36 -6.99 17.85
CA SER A 705 -8.18 -6.11 18.00
C SER A 705 -7.45 -5.81 16.68
N GLY A 706 -7.93 -6.34 15.55
CA GLY A 706 -7.28 -6.19 14.25
C GLY A 706 -5.97 -6.95 14.07
N THR A 707 -5.51 -7.69 15.09
CA THR A 707 -4.23 -8.41 15.07
C THR A 707 -4.20 -9.62 14.12
N GLY A 708 -5.33 -10.28 13.92
CA GLY A 708 -5.45 -11.54 13.16
C GLY A 708 -5.04 -11.49 11.68
N THR A 709 -4.72 -12.66 11.12
CA THR A 709 -4.24 -12.85 9.74
C THR A 709 -5.20 -13.65 8.85
N SER A 710 -6.46 -13.85 9.27
CA SER A 710 -7.48 -14.53 8.45
C SER A 710 -7.89 -13.71 7.22
N LEU A 711 -8.54 -14.37 6.25
CA LEU A 711 -9.03 -13.72 5.03
C LEU A 711 -10.03 -12.61 5.36
N PHE A 712 -10.98 -12.85 6.27
CA PHE A 712 -11.90 -11.84 6.79
C PHE A 712 -11.17 -10.68 7.49
N THR A 713 -10.14 -10.96 8.29
CA THR A 713 -9.39 -9.87 8.96
C THR A 713 -8.61 -9.03 7.94
N SER A 714 -8.13 -9.64 6.86
CA SER A 714 -7.55 -8.95 5.70
C SER A 714 -8.58 -8.12 4.92
N LEU A 715 -9.83 -8.57 4.82
CA LEU A 715 -10.95 -7.81 4.22
C LEU A 715 -11.23 -6.53 5.02
N VAL A 716 -11.44 -6.64 6.34
CA VAL A 716 -11.72 -5.48 7.20
C VAL A 716 -10.53 -4.50 7.22
N LYS A 717 -9.28 -5.00 7.18
CA LYS A 717 -8.07 -4.17 7.01
C LYS A 717 -8.07 -3.37 5.71
N HIS A 718 -8.58 -3.93 4.62
CA HIS A 718 -8.74 -3.23 3.35
C HIS A 718 -9.87 -2.19 3.41
N PHE A 719 -11.05 -2.56 3.92
CA PHE A 719 -12.18 -1.64 4.03
C PHE A 719 -11.88 -0.43 4.94
N SER A 720 -11.13 -0.62 6.03
CA SER A 720 -10.60 0.47 6.86
C SER A 720 -9.65 1.39 6.08
N ALA A 721 -8.74 0.82 5.28
CA ALA A 721 -7.81 1.61 4.47
C ALA A 721 -8.53 2.40 3.36
N ARG A 722 -9.57 1.81 2.73
CA ARG A 722 -10.44 2.49 1.77
C ARG A 722 -11.21 3.64 2.43
N THR A 723 -11.82 3.41 3.59
CA THR A 723 -12.58 4.45 4.31
C THR A 723 -11.68 5.56 4.85
N THR A 724 -10.43 5.24 5.25
CA THR A 724 -9.42 6.27 5.58
C THR A 724 -9.12 7.16 4.37
N TYR A 725 -9.12 6.61 3.15
CA TYR A 725 -9.00 7.42 1.93
C TYR A 725 -10.29 8.19 1.64
N GLU A 726 -11.47 7.58 1.71
CA GLU A 726 -12.76 8.27 1.45
C GLU A 726 -12.97 9.46 2.43
N LEU A 727 -12.47 9.37 3.67
CA LEU A 727 -12.49 10.44 4.68
C LEU A 727 -11.44 11.55 4.47
N THR A 728 -10.23 11.20 4.03
CA THR A 728 -9.08 12.14 4.05
C THR A 728 -8.58 12.58 2.68
N GLU A 729 -8.98 11.88 1.61
CA GLU A 729 -8.49 11.96 0.22
C GLU A 729 -6.97 11.80 0.04
N LYS A 730 -6.23 11.58 1.14
CA LYS A 730 -4.77 11.60 1.22
C LYS A 730 -4.18 10.27 0.77
N GLY A 731 -4.08 10.02 -0.53
CA GLY A 731 -3.30 8.89 -1.04
C GLY A 731 -3.59 8.52 -2.49
N SER A 732 -3.63 7.21 -2.77
CA SER A 732 -4.05 6.66 -4.05
C SER A 732 -5.02 5.50 -3.80
N ILE A 733 -6.30 5.74 -4.05
CA ILE A 733 -7.37 4.73 -3.95
C ILE A 733 -7.07 3.50 -4.82
N ARG A 734 -6.60 3.69 -6.06
CA ARG A 734 -6.17 2.61 -6.96
C ARG A 734 -5.06 1.76 -6.33
N GLY A 735 -4.10 2.39 -5.65
CA GLY A 735 -3.03 1.69 -4.93
C GLY A 735 -3.52 0.85 -3.74
N ILE A 736 -4.56 1.31 -3.04
CA ILE A 736 -5.22 0.57 -1.94
C ILE A 736 -5.97 -0.65 -2.51
N LEU A 737 -6.87 -0.42 -3.47
CA LEU A 737 -7.71 -1.45 -4.10
C LEU A 737 -6.86 -2.57 -4.75
N THR A 738 -5.88 -2.21 -5.58
CA THR A 738 -5.02 -3.19 -6.28
C THR A 738 -4.19 -4.04 -5.31
N LYS A 739 -3.70 -3.43 -4.22
CA LYS A 739 -2.94 -4.14 -3.18
C LYS A 739 -3.81 -5.14 -2.43
N ALA A 740 -5.06 -4.79 -2.14
CA ALA A 740 -6.01 -5.70 -1.51
C ALA A 740 -6.43 -6.84 -2.42
N GLN A 741 -6.79 -6.58 -3.69
CA GLN A 741 -7.08 -7.63 -4.67
C GLN A 741 -5.91 -8.62 -4.83
N SER A 742 -4.67 -8.13 -4.78
CA SER A 742 -3.49 -9.01 -4.79
C SER A 742 -3.41 -9.86 -3.51
N SER A 743 -3.53 -9.22 -2.34
CA SER A 743 -3.33 -9.86 -1.03
C SER A 743 -4.47 -10.79 -0.60
N LEU A 744 -5.70 -10.55 -1.04
CA LEU A 744 -6.87 -11.40 -0.75
C LEU A 744 -6.91 -12.61 -1.67
N PHE A 745 -6.61 -12.44 -2.96
CA PHE A 745 -6.47 -13.54 -3.91
C PHE A 745 -5.47 -14.59 -3.42
N THR A 746 -4.25 -14.21 -3.01
CA THR A 746 -3.25 -15.17 -2.51
C THR A 746 -3.73 -15.89 -1.25
N GLN A 747 -4.53 -15.25 -0.39
CA GLN A 747 -5.11 -15.91 0.78
C GLN A 747 -6.24 -16.88 0.43
N ALA A 748 -7.08 -16.56 -0.56
CA ALA A 748 -8.10 -17.49 -1.08
C ALA A 748 -7.45 -18.70 -1.77
N GLN A 749 -6.44 -18.47 -2.62
CA GLN A 749 -5.62 -19.51 -3.24
C GLN A 749 -4.91 -20.40 -2.20
N ASN A 750 -4.40 -19.84 -1.10
CA ASN A 750 -3.83 -20.63 0.00
C ASN A 750 -4.88 -21.51 0.73
N GLN A 751 -6.18 -21.21 0.63
CA GLN A 751 -7.26 -21.99 1.25
C GLN A 751 -7.97 -22.97 0.29
N ALA A 752 -7.91 -22.71 -1.01
CA ALA A 752 -8.52 -23.52 -2.07
C ALA A 752 -7.70 -23.39 -3.37
N PRO A 753 -6.50 -23.99 -3.47
CA PRO A 753 -5.55 -23.74 -4.55
C PRO A 753 -6.03 -24.21 -5.92
N HIS A 754 -6.91 -25.21 -5.97
CA HIS A 754 -7.53 -25.71 -7.20
C HIS A 754 -8.72 -24.84 -7.67
N SER A 755 -9.25 -23.96 -6.81
CA SER A 755 -10.41 -23.11 -7.11
C SER A 755 -10.02 -21.68 -7.48
N PHE A 756 -8.84 -21.20 -7.05
CA PHE A 756 -8.36 -19.83 -7.32
C PHE A 756 -7.00 -19.88 -8.03
N ILE A 757 -7.04 -20.14 -9.34
CA ILE A 757 -5.86 -20.23 -10.20
C ILE A 757 -5.54 -18.84 -10.80
N GLU A 758 -4.26 -18.49 -10.93
CA GLU A 758 -3.88 -17.17 -11.46
C GLU A 758 -4.32 -16.98 -12.92
N GLY A 759 -4.94 -15.83 -13.20
CA GLY A 759 -5.48 -15.47 -14.52
C GLY A 759 -6.77 -16.19 -14.94
N GLN A 760 -7.25 -17.18 -14.19
CA GLN A 760 -8.49 -17.89 -14.47
C GLN A 760 -9.70 -17.28 -13.74
N PHE A 761 -10.90 -17.59 -14.23
CA PHE A 761 -12.13 -17.33 -13.49
C PHE A 761 -12.24 -18.27 -12.29
N ALA A 762 -12.88 -17.77 -11.23
CA ALA A 762 -13.30 -18.54 -10.06
C ALA A 762 -14.71 -18.08 -9.67
N SER A 763 -15.42 -18.85 -8.85
CA SER A 763 -16.79 -18.50 -8.46
C SER A 763 -16.82 -17.42 -7.37
N ALA A 764 -17.81 -16.52 -7.48
CA ALA A 764 -17.97 -15.39 -6.56
C ALA A 764 -18.54 -15.83 -5.20
N ASP A 765 -19.43 -16.82 -5.24
CA ASP A 765 -20.04 -17.55 -4.13
C ASP A 765 -19.00 -18.18 -3.21
N LEU A 766 -18.15 -19.10 -3.71
CA LEU A 766 -17.09 -19.75 -2.94
C LEU A 766 -16.13 -18.73 -2.30
N PHE A 767 -15.86 -17.61 -2.97
CA PHE A 767 -15.04 -16.55 -2.38
C PHE A 767 -15.73 -15.82 -1.21
N ILE A 768 -17.06 -15.60 -1.30
CA ILE A 768 -17.85 -15.06 -0.19
C ILE A 768 -17.96 -16.11 0.93
N GLU A 769 -18.16 -17.39 0.64
CA GLU A 769 -18.17 -18.46 1.63
C GLU A 769 -16.84 -18.55 2.39
N LEU A 770 -15.69 -18.50 1.69
CA LEU A 770 -14.37 -18.48 2.34
C LEU A 770 -14.10 -17.21 3.14
N LEU A 771 -14.85 -16.12 2.92
CA LEU A 771 -14.82 -14.91 3.75
C LEU A 771 -15.72 -15.01 4.99
N LEU A 772 -16.84 -15.73 4.90
CA LEU A 772 -17.87 -15.82 5.95
C LEU A 772 -17.77 -17.10 6.81
N ASP A 773 -17.05 -18.13 6.37
CA ASP A 773 -16.81 -19.35 7.15
C ASP A 773 -16.03 -19.04 8.44
N GLN A 774 -16.72 -19.06 9.58
CA GLN A 774 -16.16 -18.80 10.90
C GLN A 774 -15.11 -19.82 11.35
N LYS A 775 -15.11 -21.05 10.80
CA LYS A 775 -14.10 -22.06 11.09
C LYS A 775 -12.76 -21.70 10.44
N ARG A 776 -12.81 -21.16 9.22
CA ARG A 776 -11.64 -20.62 8.49
C ARG A 776 -11.25 -19.22 8.95
N ASN A 777 -12.20 -18.46 9.49
CA ASN A 777 -12.02 -17.08 9.93
C ASN A 777 -12.36 -16.91 11.42
N PRO A 778 -11.49 -17.34 12.35
CA PRO A 778 -11.68 -17.18 13.79
C PRO A 778 -11.43 -15.72 14.25
N ASN A 779 -12.23 -14.78 13.73
CA ASN A 779 -12.27 -13.38 14.15
C ASN A 779 -13.61 -13.12 14.84
N ARG A 780 -13.57 -12.68 16.10
CA ARG A 780 -14.77 -12.47 16.93
C ARG A 780 -15.78 -11.50 16.33
N ALA A 781 -15.33 -10.52 15.53
CA ALA A 781 -16.21 -9.55 14.86
C ALA A 781 -17.02 -10.12 13.68
N LEU A 782 -16.72 -11.33 13.20
CA LEU A 782 -17.52 -12.00 12.16
C LEU A 782 -18.82 -12.59 12.74
N LYS A 783 -18.84 -12.91 14.04
CA LYS A 783 -19.96 -13.53 14.71
C LYS A 783 -21.08 -12.51 14.97
N GLY A 784 -22.30 -12.84 14.55
CA GLY A 784 -23.46 -11.95 14.55
C GLY A 784 -23.59 -11.08 13.30
N LEU A 785 -22.66 -11.13 12.34
CA LEU A 785 -22.80 -10.38 11.09
C LEU A 785 -23.71 -11.08 10.07
N PHE A 786 -23.60 -12.42 9.93
CA PHE A 786 -24.31 -13.21 8.90
C PHE A 786 -24.89 -14.54 9.45
N ASP A 787 -24.88 -14.73 10.78
CA ASP A 787 -25.28 -15.99 11.43
C ASP A 787 -26.79 -16.25 11.38
N VAL A 788 -27.19 -17.34 10.74
CA VAL A 788 -28.58 -17.84 10.64
C VAL A 788 -28.62 -19.30 11.14
N GLU A 789 -29.76 -19.77 11.64
CA GLU A 789 -29.95 -21.19 11.98
C GLU A 789 -31.02 -21.82 11.07
N GLU A 790 -30.72 -23.02 10.56
CA GLU A 790 -31.66 -23.88 9.87
C GLU A 790 -31.98 -25.09 10.76
N GLN A 791 -33.25 -25.23 11.14
CA GLN A 791 -33.74 -26.39 11.90
C GLN A 791 -34.46 -27.34 10.96
N ARG A 792 -34.04 -28.61 10.93
CA ARG A 792 -34.52 -29.61 9.97
C ARG A 792 -35.04 -30.84 10.68
N VAL A 793 -36.24 -31.28 10.29
CA VAL A 793 -36.85 -32.53 10.71
C VAL A 793 -36.81 -33.50 9.53
N LEU A 794 -36.17 -34.66 9.72
CA LEU A 794 -36.07 -35.72 8.73
C LEU A 794 -36.99 -36.86 9.13
N SER A 795 -38.09 -37.09 8.40
CA SER A 795 -39.09 -38.11 8.71
C SER A 795 -39.15 -39.20 7.63
N CYS A 796 -39.39 -40.44 8.03
CA CYS A 796 -39.51 -41.58 7.11
C CYS A 796 -40.96 -42.06 7.11
N GLY A 797 -41.60 -42.11 5.94
CA GLY A 797 -43.00 -42.54 5.81
C GLY A 797 -43.25 -43.99 6.25
N ILE A 798 -42.23 -44.85 6.15
CA ILE A 798 -42.29 -46.26 6.59
C ILE A 798 -41.95 -46.40 8.08
N HIS A 799 -41.02 -45.56 8.59
CA HIS A 799 -40.50 -45.65 9.95
C HIS A 799 -40.59 -44.30 10.69
N PRO A 800 -41.79 -43.82 11.06
CA PRO A 800 -41.98 -42.51 11.68
C PRO A 800 -41.23 -42.35 13.01
N GLY A 801 -41.05 -43.43 13.77
CA GLY A 801 -40.22 -43.45 14.98
C GLY A 801 -38.72 -43.19 14.77
N THR A 802 -38.23 -43.18 13.53
CA THR A 802 -36.83 -42.86 13.18
C THR A 802 -36.60 -41.39 12.83
N THR A 803 -37.56 -40.52 13.16
CA THR A 803 -37.51 -39.09 12.84
C THR A 803 -36.33 -38.40 13.52
N GLN A 804 -35.46 -37.75 12.73
CA GLN A 804 -34.27 -37.05 13.24
C GLN A 804 -34.53 -35.53 13.27
N LYS A 805 -34.12 -34.86 14.35
CA LYS A 805 -34.10 -33.38 14.42
C LYS A 805 -32.66 -32.90 14.38
N LEU A 806 -32.35 -31.97 13.49
CA LEU A 806 -31.01 -31.44 13.24
C LEU A 806 -31.06 -29.90 13.25
N SER A 807 -30.16 -29.24 14.00
CA SER A 807 -29.85 -27.81 13.79
C SER A 807 -28.56 -27.68 12.96
N ARG A 808 -28.54 -26.68 12.07
CA ARG A 808 -27.41 -26.35 11.20
C ARG A 808 -27.20 -24.83 11.19
N PRO A 809 -26.05 -24.31 11.66
CA PRO A 809 -25.71 -22.90 11.45
C PRO A 809 -25.41 -22.64 9.96
N LEU A 810 -25.91 -21.52 9.46
CA LEU A 810 -25.72 -21.01 8.10
C LEU A 810 -25.11 -19.61 8.12
N TYR A 811 -24.39 -19.29 7.06
CA TYR A 811 -23.99 -17.92 6.67
C TYR A 811 -24.29 -17.64 5.17
N VAL A 812 -24.99 -18.57 4.50
CA VAL A 812 -25.51 -18.45 3.14
C VAL A 812 -26.91 -19.05 3.12
N ILE A 813 -27.91 -18.28 2.69
CA ILE A 813 -29.25 -18.79 2.42
C ILE A 813 -29.31 -19.13 0.91
N ASN A 814 -29.45 -20.41 0.60
CA ASN A 814 -29.44 -20.91 -0.78
C ASN A 814 -30.87 -20.99 -1.30
N ILE A 815 -31.20 -20.18 -2.31
CA ILE A 815 -32.50 -20.18 -3.00
C ILE A 815 -32.39 -21.06 -4.25
N ARG A 816 -33.27 -22.05 -4.38
CA ARG A 816 -33.25 -23.07 -5.44
C ARG A 816 -34.61 -23.17 -6.13
N ARG A 817 -34.62 -23.44 -7.43
CA ARG A 817 -35.86 -23.69 -8.21
C ARG A 817 -36.74 -24.78 -7.59
N ALA A 818 -36.11 -25.86 -7.10
CA ALA A 818 -36.79 -26.96 -6.42
C ALA A 818 -37.60 -26.50 -5.18
N ALA A 819 -37.08 -25.55 -4.39
CA ALA A 819 -37.74 -25.10 -3.16
C ALA A 819 -39.08 -24.41 -3.41
N PHE A 820 -39.25 -23.72 -4.55
CA PHE A 820 -40.55 -23.16 -4.96
C PHE A 820 -41.52 -24.25 -5.42
N ILE A 821 -41.04 -25.20 -6.24
CA ILE A 821 -41.84 -26.29 -6.82
C ILE A 821 -42.35 -27.25 -5.71
N GLU A 822 -41.45 -27.69 -4.83
CA GLU A 822 -41.76 -28.63 -3.73
C GLU A 822 -42.70 -28.04 -2.66
N ASN A 823 -42.89 -26.71 -2.67
CA ASN A 823 -43.74 -25.99 -1.72
C ASN A 823 -44.94 -25.30 -2.37
N LEU A 824 -45.21 -25.56 -3.66
CA LEU A 824 -46.35 -25.03 -4.43
C LEU A 824 -46.41 -23.49 -4.48
N ILE A 825 -45.25 -22.83 -4.53
CA ILE A 825 -45.18 -21.36 -4.60
C ILE A 825 -45.25 -20.93 -6.07
N GLU A 826 -46.33 -20.24 -6.43
CA GLU A 826 -46.52 -19.71 -7.77
C GLU A 826 -45.51 -18.60 -8.08
N TYR A 827 -44.74 -18.80 -9.16
CA TYR A 827 -43.58 -18.00 -9.57
C TYR A 827 -42.43 -18.00 -8.53
N PRO A 828 -41.18 -17.66 -8.91
CA PRO A 828 -40.07 -17.66 -7.95
C PRO A 828 -40.09 -16.39 -7.07
N ASN A 829 -41.10 -16.29 -6.22
CA ASN A 829 -41.34 -15.16 -5.31
C ASN A 829 -40.63 -15.39 -3.97
N VAL A 830 -39.49 -14.72 -3.77
CA VAL A 830 -38.67 -14.91 -2.55
C VAL A 830 -39.38 -14.41 -1.28
N ALA A 831 -40.29 -13.45 -1.38
CA ALA A 831 -41.06 -12.97 -0.23
C ALA A 831 -41.92 -14.09 0.38
N GLU A 832 -42.63 -14.81 -0.49
CA GLU A 832 -43.53 -15.90 -0.09
C GLU A 832 -42.75 -17.13 0.38
N LEU A 833 -41.66 -17.48 -0.31
CA LEU A 833 -40.75 -18.54 0.13
C LEU A 833 -40.21 -18.27 1.54
N LEU A 834 -39.78 -17.04 1.83
CA LEU A 834 -39.34 -16.65 3.17
C LEU A 834 -40.49 -16.64 4.18
N ARG A 835 -41.69 -16.16 3.81
CA ARG A 835 -42.88 -16.20 4.68
C ARG A 835 -43.19 -17.62 5.11
N GLN A 836 -43.17 -18.58 4.19
CA GLN A 836 -43.39 -19.99 4.47
C GLN A 836 -42.26 -20.61 5.30
N TRP A 837 -40.99 -20.38 4.94
CA TRP A 837 -39.81 -20.93 5.63
C TRP A 837 -39.67 -20.45 7.09
N ASN A 838 -40.17 -19.25 7.40
CA ASN A 838 -40.21 -18.69 8.75
C ASN A 838 -41.48 -19.05 9.56
N SER A 839 -42.46 -19.72 8.96
CA SER A 839 -43.74 -20.07 9.63
C SER A 839 -43.96 -21.58 9.64
N ASN A 840 -44.67 -22.10 8.64
CA ASN A 840 -45.01 -23.52 8.55
C ASN A 840 -43.79 -24.39 8.16
N GLY A 841 -42.73 -23.80 7.62
CA GLY A 841 -41.55 -24.50 7.12
C GLY A 841 -41.66 -24.89 5.64
N LEU A 842 -40.50 -25.19 5.05
CA LEU A 842 -40.38 -25.73 3.69
C LEU A 842 -40.26 -27.25 3.72
N ARG A 843 -40.98 -27.91 2.84
CA ARG A 843 -40.84 -29.33 2.51
C ARG A 843 -39.76 -29.51 1.44
N GLY A 844 -39.14 -30.68 1.44
CA GLY A 844 -38.26 -31.18 0.38
C GLY A 844 -37.85 -32.64 0.63
N VAL A 845 -36.87 -33.13 -0.12
CA VAL A 845 -36.37 -34.52 0.00
C VAL A 845 -34.89 -34.54 0.41
N SER A 846 -34.58 -35.24 1.49
CA SER A 846 -33.20 -35.41 1.98
C SER A 846 -32.48 -36.48 1.18
N ARG A 847 -31.22 -36.23 0.79
CA ARG A 847 -30.34 -37.26 0.20
C ARG A 847 -29.86 -38.33 1.21
N LEU A 848 -30.35 -38.28 2.45
CA LEU A 848 -30.09 -39.27 3.50
C LEU A 848 -31.19 -40.34 3.49
N GLN A 849 -30.79 -41.61 3.54
CA GLN A 849 -31.71 -42.75 3.56
C GLN A 849 -32.00 -43.24 4.98
N CYS A 850 -33.23 -43.72 5.21
CA CYS A 850 -33.64 -44.31 6.48
C CYS A 850 -32.88 -45.63 6.73
N LYS A 851 -32.09 -45.67 7.81
CA LYS A 851 -31.28 -46.85 8.17
C LYS A 851 -32.12 -48.11 8.37
N SER A 852 -33.32 -47.99 8.94
CA SER A 852 -34.24 -49.12 9.16
C SER A 852 -34.79 -49.66 7.84
N CYS A 853 -35.15 -48.79 6.88
CA CYS A 853 -35.51 -49.24 5.53
C CYS A 853 -34.34 -49.95 4.83
N MET A 854 -33.14 -49.37 4.90
CA MET A 854 -31.91 -49.95 4.32
C MET A 854 -31.46 -51.27 4.99
N GLN A 855 -32.02 -51.61 6.15
CA GLN A 855 -31.83 -52.89 6.84
C GLN A 855 -32.94 -53.90 6.55
N ALA A 856 -34.15 -53.43 6.23
CA ALA A 856 -35.31 -54.26 5.88
C ALA A 856 -35.40 -54.63 4.39
N GLY A 857 -34.77 -53.85 3.50
CA GLY A 857 -34.74 -54.13 2.06
C GLY A 857 -33.84 -55.32 1.71
N GLU A 858 -34.36 -56.27 0.93
CA GLU A 858 -33.56 -57.38 0.39
C GLU A 858 -32.44 -56.88 -0.53
N LYS A 859 -31.26 -57.50 -0.42
CA LYS A 859 -30.12 -57.22 -1.30
C LYS A 859 -30.29 -57.92 -2.65
N VAL A 860 -31.12 -57.35 -3.52
CA VAL A 860 -31.23 -57.79 -4.92
C VAL A 860 -29.82 -57.86 -5.54
N PRO A 861 -29.35 -59.03 -6.01
CA PRO A 861 -28.04 -59.16 -6.65
C PRO A 861 -28.00 -58.32 -7.93
N ARG A 862 -26.97 -57.47 -8.06
CA ARG A 862 -26.75 -56.69 -9.29
C ARG A 862 -26.05 -57.56 -10.33
N SER A 863 -26.65 -57.68 -11.50
CA SER A 863 -26.02 -58.28 -12.67
C SER A 863 -24.94 -57.35 -13.23
N PHE A 864 -23.84 -57.92 -13.75
CA PHE A 864 -22.73 -57.18 -14.35
C PHE A 864 -22.34 -57.81 -15.69
N VAL A 865 -22.47 -57.04 -16.77
CA VAL A 865 -22.02 -57.43 -18.11
C VAL A 865 -20.59 -56.96 -18.33
N ARG A 866 -19.73 -57.88 -18.78
CA ARG A 866 -18.34 -57.59 -19.10
C ARG A 866 -18.23 -57.03 -20.52
N LEU A 867 -17.91 -55.75 -20.64
CA LEU A 867 -17.50 -55.15 -21.92
C LEU A 867 -16.05 -55.54 -22.26
N SER A 868 -15.55 -55.10 -23.41
CA SER A 868 -14.19 -55.38 -23.92
C SER A 868 -13.07 -54.61 -23.18
N SER A 869 -13.21 -54.46 -21.86
CA SER A 869 -12.23 -53.86 -20.96
C SER A 869 -12.20 -54.64 -19.63
N GLU A 870 -11.30 -54.28 -18.72
CA GLU A 870 -11.21 -54.94 -17.41
C GLU A 870 -12.34 -54.56 -16.43
N VAL A 871 -13.20 -53.60 -16.81
CA VAL A 871 -14.34 -53.13 -15.99
C VAL A 871 -15.66 -53.61 -16.60
N GLY A 872 -16.43 -54.36 -15.83
CA GLY A 872 -17.82 -54.71 -16.17
C GLY A 872 -18.79 -53.58 -15.81
N MET A 873 -19.81 -53.37 -16.63
CA MET A 873 -20.93 -52.46 -16.32
C MET A 873 -22.03 -53.23 -15.59
N CYS A 874 -22.59 -52.63 -14.55
CA CYS A 874 -23.84 -53.11 -13.95
C CYS A 874 -24.95 -53.01 -15.00
N GLU A 875 -25.78 -54.04 -15.13
CA GLU A 875 -27.01 -53.90 -15.90
C GLU A 875 -27.95 -52.93 -15.19
N HIS A 876 -28.54 -52.02 -15.95
CA HIS A 876 -29.52 -51.07 -15.44
C HIS A 876 -30.89 -51.76 -15.37
N ASN A 877 -31.17 -52.45 -14.26
CA ASN A 877 -32.56 -52.72 -13.89
C ASN A 877 -33.27 -51.36 -13.77
N THR A 878 -34.30 -51.16 -14.59
CA THR A 878 -35.10 -49.92 -14.62
C THR A 878 -36.02 -49.80 -13.41
N ASP A 879 -36.24 -50.90 -12.69
CA ASP A 879 -36.91 -50.91 -11.39
C ASP A 879 -36.01 -50.23 -10.36
N LEU A 880 -36.20 -48.92 -10.22
CA LEU A 880 -35.72 -48.15 -9.08
C LEU A 880 -36.28 -48.79 -7.81
N GLY A 881 -35.41 -49.46 -7.05
CA GLY A 881 -35.76 -49.99 -5.74
C GLY A 881 -36.36 -48.89 -4.85
N PRO A 882 -37.30 -49.24 -3.95
CA PRO A 882 -38.14 -48.28 -3.23
C PRO A 882 -37.33 -47.15 -2.59
N ASP A 883 -37.72 -45.90 -2.85
CA ASP A 883 -36.99 -44.74 -2.35
C ASP A 883 -37.13 -44.64 -0.82
N TYR A 884 -36.02 -44.90 -0.14
CA TYR A 884 -35.89 -44.86 1.31
C TYR A 884 -35.34 -43.52 1.83
N SER A 885 -35.29 -42.49 0.99
CA SER A 885 -34.92 -41.13 1.38
C SER A 885 -35.82 -40.57 2.48
N TYR A 886 -35.25 -39.79 3.40
CA TYR A 886 -36.03 -39.05 4.39
C TYR A 886 -36.76 -37.87 3.72
N ALA A 887 -38.05 -37.70 4.01
CA ALA A 887 -38.73 -36.44 3.77
C ALA A 887 -38.12 -35.38 4.70
N GLU A 888 -37.79 -34.21 4.15
CA GLU A 888 -37.11 -33.13 4.85
C GLU A 888 -38.08 -31.96 5.07
N HIS A 889 -38.07 -31.41 6.29
CA HIS A 889 -38.89 -30.27 6.68
C HIS A 889 -38.02 -29.24 7.39
N SER A 890 -37.78 -28.09 6.75
CA SER A 890 -36.83 -27.06 7.18
C SER A 890 -37.53 -25.78 7.65
N THR A 891 -37.12 -25.23 8.79
CA THR A 891 -37.51 -23.90 9.27
C THR A 891 -36.27 -23.03 9.46
N LEU A 892 -36.42 -21.72 9.19
CA LEU A 892 -35.34 -20.74 9.29
C LEU A 892 -35.51 -19.87 10.54
N GLY A 893 -34.42 -19.65 11.28
CA GLY A 893 -34.39 -18.86 12.51
C GLY A 893 -33.02 -18.23 12.79
N PHE A 894 -32.83 -17.68 13.99
CA PHE A 894 -31.58 -17.00 14.38
C PHE A 894 -30.91 -17.68 15.59
N PRO A 895 -29.58 -17.89 15.60
CA PRO A 895 -28.90 -18.50 16.73
C PRO A 895 -29.09 -17.71 18.02
N LYS A 896 -29.72 -18.33 19.04
CA LYS A 896 -30.11 -17.69 20.31
C LYS A 896 -31.03 -16.49 20.14
N ASP A 897 -31.90 -16.52 19.12
CA ASP A 897 -32.90 -15.50 18.82
C ASP A 897 -32.30 -14.11 18.50
N LYS A 898 -31.00 -14.05 18.16
CA LYS A 898 -30.29 -12.82 17.83
C LYS A 898 -30.13 -12.65 16.33
N ALA A 899 -30.99 -11.81 15.75
CA ALA A 899 -30.96 -11.45 14.35
C ALA A 899 -29.58 -10.93 13.89
N PRO A 900 -28.94 -11.55 12.88
CA PRO A 900 -27.66 -11.08 12.35
C PRO A 900 -27.81 -9.67 11.75
N LEU A 901 -26.70 -8.94 11.64
CA LEU A 901 -26.73 -7.59 11.05
C LEU A 901 -27.08 -7.61 9.55
N HIS A 902 -26.67 -8.67 8.86
CA HIS A 902 -26.82 -8.86 7.41
C HIS A 902 -27.34 -10.26 7.09
N LEU A 903 -27.99 -10.41 5.94
CA LEU A 903 -28.35 -11.70 5.34
C LEU A 903 -27.72 -11.79 3.95
N TYR A 904 -27.08 -12.92 3.65
CA TYR A 904 -26.49 -13.22 2.35
C TYR A 904 -27.27 -14.35 1.68
N PHE A 905 -27.81 -14.05 0.50
CA PHE A 905 -28.58 -14.97 -0.33
C PHE A 905 -27.80 -15.31 -1.60
N PHE A 906 -27.72 -16.60 -1.91
CA PHE A 906 -27.21 -17.10 -3.20
C PHE A 906 -28.35 -17.75 -3.98
N LEU A 907 -28.48 -17.40 -5.27
CA LEU A 907 -29.44 -18.03 -6.17
C LEU A 907 -28.74 -19.24 -6.83
N ASP A 908 -28.93 -20.41 -6.22
CA ASP A 908 -28.31 -21.65 -6.64
C ASP A 908 -29.02 -22.22 -7.87
N VAL A 909 -28.37 -21.99 -9.01
CA VAL A 909 -28.81 -22.43 -10.34
C VAL A 909 -27.99 -23.59 -10.90
N ALA A 910 -27.06 -24.15 -10.13
CA ALA A 910 -26.13 -25.19 -10.60
C ALA A 910 -26.84 -26.52 -10.97
N ALA A 911 -28.07 -26.71 -10.48
CA ALA A 911 -28.92 -27.85 -10.85
C ALA A 911 -29.72 -27.63 -12.15
N ILE A 912 -29.70 -26.42 -12.74
CA ILE A 912 -30.38 -26.11 -14.00
C ILE A 912 -29.34 -26.21 -15.12
N LEU A 913 -29.36 -27.34 -15.85
CA LEU A 913 -28.37 -27.67 -16.88
C LEU A 913 -28.61 -26.94 -18.21
N ASP A 914 -29.86 -26.60 -18.50
CA ASP A 914 -30.21 -25.79 -19.67
C ASP A 914 -29.96 -24.30 -19.40
N ALA A 915 -29.28 -23.62 -20.32
CA ALA A 915 -28.84 -22.25 -20.15
C ALA A 915 -29.99 -21.23 -20.27
N ASP A 916 -31.00 -21.51 -21.09
CA ASP A 916 -32.15 -20.63 -21.27
C ASP A 916 -33.14 -20.79 -20.11
N GLU A 917 -33.38 -22.01 -19.60
CA GLU A 917 -34.11 -22.21 -18.34
C GLU A 917 -33.39 -21.61 -17.13
N GLN A 918 -32.05 -21.72 -17.08
CA GLN A 918 -31.23 -21.09 -16.03
C GLN A 918 -31.41 -19.57 -16.07
N GLN A 919 -31.27 -18.96 -17.26
CA GLN A 919 -31.42 -17.52 -17.41
C GLN A 919 -32.87 -17.05 -17.20
N LEU A 920 -33.87 -17.84 -17.60
CA LEU A 920 -35.28 -17.57 -17.35
C LEU A 920 -35.58 -17.59 -15.85
N PHE A 921 -35.06 -18.57 -15.09
CA PHE A 921 -35.21 -18.63 -13.64
C PHE A 921 -34.51 -17.44 -12.94
N MET A 922 -33.28 -17.11 -13.33
CA MET A 922 -32.57 -15.94 -12.79
C MET A 922 -33.30 -14.61 -13.08
N ALA A 923 -33.89 -14.48 -14.28
CA ALA A 923 -34.63 -13.29 -14.69
C ALA A 923 -36.02 -13.18 -14.06
N SER A 924 -36.72 -14.30 -13.84
CA SER A 924 -38.08 -14.32 -13.28
C SER A 924 -38.15 -14.32 -11.75
N THR A 925 -37.03 -14.58 -11.06
CA THR A 925 -37.00 -14.56 -9.59
C THR A 925 -37.20 -13.14 -9.04
N ILE A 926 -38.27 -12.95 -8.26
CA ILE A 926 -38.65 -11.65 -7.70
C ILE A 926 -37.99 -11.46 -6.33
N TRP A 927 -37.15 -10.44 -6.23
CA TRP A 927 -36.43 -10.07 -5.01
C TRP A 927 -36.96 -8.74 -4.45
N PRO A 928 -37.69 -8.72 -3.32
CA PRO A 928 -38.16 -7.48 -2.71
C PRO A 928 -37.02 -6.54 -2.32
N ALA A 929 -37.25 -5.22 -2.35
CA ALA A 929 -36.31 -4.25 -1.77
C ALA A 929 -36.23 -4.35 -0.23
N THR A 930 -37.28 -4.88 0.41
CA THR A 930 -37.39 -5.11 1.85
C THR A 930 -37.98 -6.50 2.09
N ILE A 931 -37.37 -7.29 2.99
CA ILE A 931 -37.83 -8.63 3.38
C ILE A 931 -38.00 -8.72 4.91
N PHE A 932 -38.77 -9.70 5.36
CA PHE A 932 -38.92 -10.04 6.78
C PHE A 932 -38.42 -11.46 7.03
N VAL A 933 -37.58 -11.64 8.04
CA VAL A 933 -37.08 -12.96 8.50
C VAL A 933 -37.18 -12.99 10.03
N SER A 934 -37.87 -13.99 10.55
CA SER A 934 -38.20 -14.20 11.97
C SER A 934 -38.68 -12.91 12.69
N GLY A 935 -39.56 -12.16 12.02
CA GLY A 935 -40.12 -10.88 12.52
C GLY A 935 -39.25 -9.65 12.34
N VAL A 936 -38.01 -9.77 11.85
CA VAL A 936 -37.08 -8.65 11.65
C VAL A 936 -37.04 -8.20 10.19
N GLN A 937 -37.15 -6.89 9.99
CA GLN A 937 -37.09 -6.24 8.68
C GLN A 937 -35.63 -6.05 8.21
N TYR A 938 -35.34 -6.46 6.96
CA TYR A 938 -34.06 -6.23 6.30
C TYR A 938 -34.25 -5.53 4.96
N THR A 939 -33.41 -4.54 4.66
CA THR A 939 -33.38 -3.76 3.41
C THR A 939 -32.28 -4.27 2.48
N LEU A 940 -32.51 -4.28 1.17
CA LEU A 940 -31.54 -4.72 0.17
C LEU A 940 -30.40 -3.70 -0.02
N PHE A 941 -29.15 -4.14 0.14
CA PHE A 941 -27.95 -3.29 0.04
C PHE A 941 -27.04 -3.61 -1.15
N ALA A 942 -26.98 -4.86 -1.61
CA ALA A 942 -26.23 -5.23 -2.80
C ALA A 942 -26.91 -6.35 -3.59
N ARG A 943 -26.80 -6.29 -4.91
CA ARG A 943 -27.24 -7.32 -5.86
C ARG A 943 -26.10 -7.61 -6.83
N GLY A 944 -25.64 -8.84 -6.85
CA GLY A 944 -24.60 -9.34 -7.75
C GLY A 944 -25.19 -10.10 -8.93
N TYR A 945 -24.46 -10.07 -10.04
CA TYR A 945 -24.90 -10.61 -11.32
C TYR A 945 -23.81 -11.46 -11.97
N TRP A 946 -24.25 -12.45 -12.75
CA TRP A 946 -23.43 -13.39 -13.50
C TRP A 946 -24.13 -13.82 -14.80
N ASN A 947 -23.39 -13.89 -15.90
CA ASN A 947 -23.89 -14.26 -17.24
C ASN A 947 -23.10 -15.43 -17.85
N GLY A 948 -22.68 -16.40 -17.04
CA GLY A 948 -21.77 -17.47 -17.46
C GLY A 948 -20.29 -17.06 -17.50
N SER A 949 -19.98 -15.83 -17.94
CA SER A 949 -18.61 -15.42 -18.30
C SER A 949 -18.07 -14.18 -17.59
N HIS A 950 -18.90 -13.40 -16.90
CA HIS A 950 -18.49 -12.18 -16.21
C HIS A 950 -19.31 -11.94 -14.93
N TYR A 951 -18.77 -11.14 -14.02
CA TYR A 951 -19.38 -10.79 -12.74
C TYR A 951 -19.40 -9.27 -12.52
N TRP A 952 -20.53 -8.73 -12.07
CA TRP A 952 -20.69 -7.32 -11.70
C TRP A 952 -21.73 -7.16 -10.58
N CYS A 953 -21.90 -5.96 -10.03
CA CYS A 953 -22.90 -5.74 -8.98
C CYS A 953 -23.51 -4.33 -9.03
N LYS A 954 -24.72 -4.20 -8.46
CA LYS A 954 -25.33 -2.93 -8.06
C LYS A 954 -25.31 -2.85 -6.54
N VAL A 955 -25.03 -1.67 -5.99
CA VAL A 955 -24.97 -1.43 -4.53
C VAL A 955 -25.72 -0.17 -4.14
N LEU A 956 -26.38 -0.19 -2.98
CA LEU A 956 -26.93 0.99 -2.33
C LEU A 956 -25.79 1.71 -1.59
N LYS A 957 -25.45 2.93 -1.98
CA LYS A 957 -24.39 3.73 -1.34
C LYS A 957 -24.73 5.23 -1.36
N GLY A 958 -24.31 5.92 -0.31
CA GLY A 958 -24.28 7.38 -0.28
C GLY A 958 -22.92 7.93 -0.72
N VAL A 959 -22.90 8.80 -1.74
CA VAL A 959 -21.70 9.48 -2.29
C VAL A 959 -22.09 10.92 -2.64
N GLY A 960 -21.22 11.90 -2.37
CA GLY A 960 -21.51 13.31 -2.71
C GLY A 960 -22.77 13.89 -2.07
N GLY A 961 -23.24 13.32 -0.95
CA GLY A 961 -24.51 13.66 -0.29
C GLY A 961 -25.75 12.97 -0.85
N MET A 962 -25.67 12.36 -2.04
CA MET A 962 -26.77 11.60 -2.66
C MET A 962 -26.71 10.13 -2.25
N VAL A 963 -27.86 9.57 -1.88
CA VAL A 963 -28.07 8.12 -1.74
C VAL A 963 -28.67 7.59 -3.05
N GLY A 964 -28.23 6.42 -3.49
CA GLY A 964 -28.78 5.79 -4.69
C GLY A 964 -28.15 4.42 -4.98
N VAL A 965 -28.55 3.85 -6.11
CA VAL A 965 -28.06 2.57 -6.63
C VAL A 965 -26.91 2.82 -7.59
N TRP A 966 -25.75 2.22 -7.31
CA TRP A 966 -24.51 2.38 -8.06
C TRP A 966 -24.12 1.06 -8.72
N LEU A 967 -23.91 1.08 -10.03
CA LEU A 967 -23.40 -0.04 -10.82
C LEU A 967 -21.87 -0.06 -10.77
N HIS A 968 -21.32 -1.16 -10.24
CA HIS A 968 -19.90 -1.50 -10.33
C HIS A 968 -19.70 -2.67 -11.32
N ASN A 969 -18.84 -2.47 -12.30
CA ASN A 969 -18.36 -3.50 -13.23
C ASN A 969 -16.90 -3.16 -13.55
N ASP A 970 -15.96 -4.06 -13.24
CA ASP A 970 -14.52 -3.76 -13.26
C ASP A 970 -13.92 -3.68 -14.68
N GLN A 971 -14.63 -4.18 -15.69
CA GLN A 971 -14.29 -4.03 -17.11
C GLN A 971 -14.80 -2.72 -17.73
N LEU A 972 -15.83 -2.10 -17.14
CA LEU A 972 -16.45 -0.87 -17.66
C LEU A 972 -15.89 0.37 -16.96
N ASN A 973 -15.84 1.49 -17.69
CA ASN A 973 -15.49 2.81 -17.16
C ASN A 973 -14.18 2.84 -16.32
N ASP A 974 -13.15 2.07 -16.72
CA ASP A 974 -11.89 1.91 -15.96
C ASP A 974 -12.10 1.40 -14.52
N GLY A 975 -13.25 0.82 -14.17
CA GLY A 975 -13.59 0.44 -12.79
C GLY A 975 -14.08 1.61 -11.91
N TYR A 976 -14.48 2.74 -12.50
CA TYR A 976 -15.30 3.74 -11.79
C TYR A 976 -16.75 3.25 -11.75
N ALA A 977 -17.29 3.00 -10.56
CA ALA A 977 -18.70 2.71 -10.36
C ALA A 977 -19.54 3.94 -10.70
N ARG A 978 -20.77 3.76 -11.20
CA ARG A 978 -21.64 4.83 -11.71
C ARG A 978 -23.03 4.78 -11.10
N LEU A 979 -23.62 5.94 -10.80
CA LEU A 979 -25.01 6.04 -10.37
C LEU A 979 -25.93 5.58 -11.51
N VAL A 980 -26.87 4.68 -11.22
CA VAL A 980 -27.87 4.18 -12.19
C VAL A 980 -29.32 4.41 -11.75
N SER A 981 -29.56 4.71 -10.48
CA SER A 981 -30.85 5.18 -9.97
C SER A 981 -30.64 5.99 -8.69
N SER A 982 -31.36 7.10 -8.53
CA SER A 982 -31.48 7.80 -7.23
C SER A 982 -32.51 7.15 -6.31
N ASP A 983 -33.41 6.32 -6.85
CA ASP A 983 -34.40 5.54 -6.11
C ASP A 983 -33.79 4.19 -5.69
N PRO A 984 -33.64 3.90 -4.37
CA PRO A 984 -33.11 2.65 -3.86
C PRO A 984 -33.95 1.41 -4.19
N SER A 985 -35.28 1.56 -4.38
CA SER A 985 -36.17 0.41 -4.64
C SER A 985 -35.82 -0.32 -5.93
N LYS A 986 -35.19 0.38 -6.88
CA LYS A 986 -34.69 -0.13 -8.17
C LYS A 986 -33.48 -1.08 -8.05
N LEU A 987 -33.06 -1.42 -6.84
CA LEU A 987 -32.14 -2.55 -6.57
C LEU A 987 -32.90 -3.89 -6.48
N GLY A 988 -34.18 -3.86 -6.08
CA GLY A 988 -35.07 -5.02 -6.04
C GLY A 988 -35.77 -5.32 -7.37
N GLY A 989 -36.81 -6.13 -7.32
CA GLY A 989 -37.58 -6.60 -8.48
C GLY A 989 -36.97 -7.83 -9.18
N ALA A 990 -37.65 -8.30 -10.23
CA ALA A 990 -37.13 -9.29 -11.16
C ALA A 990 -36.05 -8.66 -12.06
N GLU A 991 -34.88 -9.31 -12.24
CA GLU A 991 -33.83 -8.82 -13.14
C GLU A 991 -32.93 -9.96 -13.62
N ALA A 992 -32.64 -9.97 -14.93
CA ALA A 992 -31.73 -10.93 -15.57
C ALA A 992 -30.35 -11.00 -14.89
N HIS A 993 -29.67 -12.13 -15.09
CA HIS A 993 -28.34 -12.43 -14.55
C HIS A 993 -28.18 -12.37 -13.02
N THR A 994 -29.24 -12.19 -12.21
CA THR A 994 -29.14 -12.11 -10.75
C THR A 994 -28.53 -13.39 -10.15
N SER A 995 -27.47 -13.25 -9.33
CA SER A 995 -26.69 -14.38 -8.78
C SER A 995 -26.61 -14.37 -7.25
N TRP A 996 -26.44 -13.22 -6.60
CA TRP A 996 -26.50 -13.10 -5.14
C TRP A 996 -27.10 -11.77 -4.70
N LEU A 997 -27.64 -11.75 -3.47
CA LEU A 997 -28.14 -10.54 -2.82
C LEU A 997 -27.67 -10.46 -1.37
N MET A 998 -27.50 -9.23 -0.88
CA MET A 998 -27.11 -8.95 0.49
C MET A 998 -28.05 -7.90 1.08
N TYR A 999 -28.73 -8.27 2.16
CA TYR A 999 -29.66 -7.40 2.89
C TYR A 999 -29.08 -7.01 4.27
N SER A 1000 -29.50 -5.89 4.85
CA SER A 1000 -29.11 -5.42 6.19
C SER A 1000 -30.32 -4.99 7.00
N ARG A 1001 -30.34 -5.29 8.30
CA ARG A 1001 -31.32 -4.73 9.25
C ARG A 1001 -30.84 -3.41 9.84
N GLY A 1002 -31.75 -2.63 10.40
CA GLY A 1002 -31.40 -1.46 11.21
C GLY A 1002 -30.55 -1.82 12.44
N TRP A 1003 -29.79 -0.85 12.94
CA TRP A 1003 -29.01 -0.98 14.18
C TRP A 1003 -29.93 -1.00 15.41
N MET A 1004 -29.66 -1.93 16.33
CA MET A 1004 -30.26 -1.94 17.66
C MET A 1004 -29.76 -0.73 18.49
N PRO A 1005 -30.40 -0.37 19.61
CA PRO A 1005 -29.99 0.79 20.42
C PRO A 1005 -28.51 0.76 20.84
N ASP A 1006 -27.99 -0.38 21.32
CA ASP A 1006 -26.57 -0.54 21.72
C ASP A 1006 -25.60 -0.49 20.53
N GLU A 1007 -26.04 -1.00 19.37
CA GLU A 1007 -25.28 -0.94 18.13
C GLU A 1007 -25.20 0.51 17.62
N LYS A 1008 -26.30 1.25 17.70
CA LYS A 1008 -26.41 2.66 17.28
C LYS A 1008 -25.58 3.57 18.19
N GLU A 1009 -25.65 3.37 19.51
CA GLU A 1009 -24.83 4.09 20.49
C GLU A 1009 -23.34 3.89 20.22
N HIS A 1010 -22.89 2.63 20.07
CA HIS A 1010 -21.49 2.34 19.77
C HIS A 1010 -21.04 2.84 18.38
N VAL A 1011 -21.91 2.81 17.36
CA VAL A 1011 -21.59 3.42 16.06
C VAL A 1011 -21.43 4.94 16.19
N GLN A 1012 -22.26 5.62 16.98
CA GLN A 1012 -22.16 7.05 17.23
C GLN A 1012 -20.86 7.39 17.99
N GLU A 1013 -20.55 6.67 19.06
CA GLU A 1013 -19.29 6.75 19.80
C GLU A 1013 -18.07 6.66 18.86
N MET A 1014 -18.07 5.68 17.95
CA MET A 1014 -17.00 5.49 16.98
C MET A 1014 -16.96 6.60 15.91
N MET A 1015 -18.10 7.15 15.49
CA MET A 1015 -18.14 8.29 14.57
C MET A 1015 -17.61 9.58 15.21
N ASP A 1016 -17.96 9.86 16.46
CA ASP A 1016 -17.49 11.07 17.15
C ASP A 1016 -16.00 10.96 17.53
N LYS A 1017 -15.52 9.75 17.83
CA LYS A 1017 -14.09 9.46 17.93
C LYS A 1017 -13.35 9.64 16.60
N ILE A 1018 -13.95 9.30 15.45
CA ILE A 1018 -13.39 9.62 14.13
C ILE A 1018 -13.33 11.14 13.91
N LYS A 1019 -14.35 11.91 14.32
CA LYS A 1019 -14.32 13.39 14.23
C LYS A 1019 -13.19 13.98 15.08
N SER A 1020 -13.02 13.48 16.30
CA SER A 1020 -11.95 13.87 17.22
C SER A 1020 -10.54 13.49 16.73
N ASP A 1021 -10.39 12.34 16.08
CA ASP A 1021 -9.11 11.90 15.48
C ASP A 1021 -8.77 12.64 14.16
N TYR A 1022 -9.75 13.23 13.47
CA TYR A 1022 -9.59 13.89 12.18
C TYR A 1022 -10.36 15.23 12.07
N PRO A 1023 -10.12 16.23 12.93
CA PRO A 1023 -10.88 17.49 12.97
C PRO A 1023 -10.69 18.40 11.74
N HIS A 1024 -9.78 18.02 10.84
CA HIS A 1024 -9.47 18.71 9.58
C HIS A 1024 -9.52 17.73 8.39
N ALA A 1025 -10.45 16.78 8.42
CA ALA A 1025 -10.80 15.96 7.27
C ALA A 1025 -11.53 16.80 6.20
N THR A 1026 -11.21 16.58 4.92
CA THR A 1026 -11.81 17.29 3.77
C THR A 1026 -12.58 16.37 2.83
N GLY A 1027 -12.55 15.05 3.05
CA GLY A 1027 -13.30 14.07 2.29
C GLY A 1027 -14.70 13.82 2.86
N HIS A 1028 -15.28 12.67 2.53
CA HIS A 1028 -16.63 12.30 2.98
C HIS A 1028 -16.66 11.81 4.43
N GLU A 1029 -17.65 12.27 5.20
CA GLU A 1029 -17.88 11.82 6.57
C GLU A 1029 -18.16 10.31 6.61
N ALA A 1030 -17.31 9.56 7.31
CA ALA A 1030 -17.38 8.11 7.34
C ALA A 1030 -18.70 7.63 7.98
N PHE A 1031 -19.37 6.68 7.33
CA PHE A 1031 -20.61 6.02 7.77
C PHE A 1031 -21.87 6.91 7.94
N ALA A 1032 -21.78 8.24 7.78
CA ALA A 1032 -22.91 9.16 7.98
C ALA A 1032 -24.12 8.88 7.05
N SER A 1033 -23.85 8.44 5.81
CA SER A 1033 -24.90 8.00 4.88
C SER A 1033 -25.48 6.62 5.24
N LEU A 1034 -24.72 5.75 5.92
CA LEU A 1034 -25.14 4.38 6.24
C LEU A 1034 -26.25 4.36 7.30
N GLY A 1035 -26.11 5.17 8.36
CA GLY A 1035 -27.18 5.32 9.36
C GLY A 1035 -28.50 5.83 8.75
N ARG A 1036 -28.42 6.73 7.77
CA ARG A 1036 -29.59 7.18 6.98
C ARG A 1036 -30.19 6.05 6.13
N MET A 1037 -29.38 5.31 5.38
CA MET A 1037 -29.85 4.21 4.52
C MET A 1037 -30.47 3.05 5.31
N LEU A 1038 -30.08 2.85 6.57
CA LEU A 1038 -30.65 1.85 7.47
C LEU A 1038 -31.93 2.32 8.19
N GLY A 1039 -32.09 3.64 8.39
CA GLY A 1039 -33.29 4.22 9.02
C GLY A 1039 -34.40 4.62 8.04
N SER A 1040 -34.08 4.90 6.77
CA SER A 1040 -35.02 5.47 5.79
C SER A 1040 -36.18 4.55 5.37
N PHE A 1041 -36.20 3.30 5.82
CA PHE A 1041 -37.27 2.33 5.55
C PHE A 1041 -38.06 1.94 6.81
N GLN A 1042 -37.88 2.67 7.92
CA GLN A 1042 -38.63 2.47 9.16
C GLN A 1042 -39.83 3.43 9.30
N SER A 1043 -39.84 4.56 8.58
CA SER A 1043 -40.91 5.57 8.59
C SER A 1043 -42.24 5.06 8.02
N ASP A 1044 -42.17 4.28 6.94
CA ASP A 1044 -43.31 3.99 6.06
C ASP A 1044 -44.29 2.97 6.68
N SER A 1045 -43.84 2.30 7.76
CA SER A 1045 -44.62 1.42 8.65
C SER A 1045 -45.91 2.08 9.18
N SER A 1046 -45.94 3.42 9.24
CA SER A 1046 -47.09 4.21 9.70
C SER A 1046 -48.25 4.33 8.70
N SER A 1047 -48.08 3.88 7.44
CA SER A 1047 -49.07 4.11 6.35
C SER A 1047 -49.60 2.85 5.66
N LEU A 1048 -49.10 1.66 6.02
CA LEU A 1048 -49.52 0.38 5.46
C LEU A 1048 -49.99 -0.61 6.54
N ALA A 1049 -50.77 -0.11 7.49
CA ALA A 1049 -51.58 -0.94 8.38
C ALA A 1049 -52.75 -1.56 7.60
N LEU A 1050 -52.52 -2.73 7.00
CA LEU A 1050 -53.61 -3.59 6.53
C LEU A 1050 -54.42 -4.05 7.75
N GLU A 1051 -55.66 -3.57 7.88
CA GLU A 1051 -56.55 -3.94 8.98
C GLU A 1051 -56.96 -5.41 8.89
N LEU A 1052 -56.29 -6.26 9.69
CA LEU A 1052 -56.74 -7.61 9.97
C LEU A 1052 -57.78 -7.55 11.12
N PRO A 1053 -59.05 -7.93 10.89
CA PRO A 1053 -60.08 -7.84 11.91
C PRO A 1053 -59.80 -8.80 13.08
N LYS A 1054 -60.01 -8.31 14.30
CA LYS A 1054 -59.74 -9.07 15.53
C LYS A 1054 -60.77 -10.19 15.72
N ALA A 1055 -60.30 -11.42 15.85
CA ALA A 1055 -61.15 -12.55 16.24
C ALA A 1055 -61.33 -12.61 17.77
N SER A 1056 -62.57 -12.74 18.24
CA SER A 1056 -62.88 -13.31 19.55
C SER A 1056 -64.29 -13.88 19.57
N THR A 1057 -64.40 -15.16 19.98
CA THR A 1057 -65.55 -15.79 20.67
C THR A 1057 -66.98 -15.52 20.16
N LEU A 1058 -67.64 -16.54 19.60
CA LEU A 1058 -68.56 -17.43 20.36
C LEU A 1058 -69.18 -18.54 19.47
N ILE A 1059 -69.12 -19.79 19.96
CA ILE A 1059 -70.15 -20.87 19.93
C ILE A 1059 -70.82 -21.32 18.59
N GLU A 1060 -70.81 -22.64 18.37
CA GLU A 1060 -71.54 -23.47 17.38
C GLU A 1060 -73.07 -23.60 17.65
N PRO A 1061 -73.93 -24.25 16.80
CA PRO A 1061 -73.73 -24.83 15.46
C PRO A 1061 -74.91 -24.53 14.46
N LEU A 1062 -75.01 -25.35 13.40
CA LEU A 1062 -76.26 -25.87 12.78
C LEU A 1062 -76.95 -25.14 11.57
N ALA A 1063 -76.80 -25.79 10.40
CA ALA A 1063 -77.83 -26.18 9.41
C ALA A 1063 -78.80 -25.19 8.69
N THR A 1064 -78.75 -25.30 7.35
CA THR A 1064 -79.88 -25.43 6.38
C THR A 1064 -80.79 -24.24 5.95
N HIS A 1065 -80.65 -23.92 4.65
CA HIS A 1065 -81.69 -23.81 3.61
C HIS A 1065 -82.57 -22.55 3.40
N LYS A 1066 -82.84 -22.33 2.10
CA LYS A 1066 -83.97 -21.62 1.44
C LYS A 1066 -83.99 -20.09 1.48
N ASP A 1067 -84.65 -19.39 0.56
CA ASP A 1067 -84.92 -19.51 -0.90
C ASP A 1067 -85.99 -18.46 -1.24
N SER A 1068 -85.75 -17.51 -2.16
CA SER A 1068 -86.76 -16.86 -3.05
C SER A 1068 -86.14 -15.68 -3.85
N ILE A 1069 -86.44 -15.34 -5.13
CA ILE A 1069 -87.64 -15.45 -6.02
C ILE A 1069 -88.67 -14.33 -5.71
N LEU A 1070 -89.12 -13.43 -6.60
CA LEU A 1070 -88.89 -13.09 -8.03
C LEU A 1070 -89.33 -11.58 -8.20
N ASP A 1071 -89.56 -10.88 -9.33
CA ASP A 1071 -89.64 -11.10 -10.78
C ASP A 1071 -89.51 -9.76 -11.55
N SER A 1072 -89.65 -9.80 -12.89
CA SER A 1072 -90.29 -8.78 -13.77
C SER A 1072 -89.37 -7.71 -14.40
N CYS A 1073 -89.53 -7.32 -15.67
CA CYS A 1073 -90.19 -8.01 -16.80
C CYS A 1073 -89.60 -7.56 -18.17
N SER A 1074 -89.78 -8.44 -19.17
CA SER A 1074 -89.50 -8.36 -20.62
C SER A 1074 -89.88 -7.02 -21.31
N GLN A 1075 -89.29 -6.63 -22.45
CA GLN A 1075 -89.45 -7.20 -23.81
C GLN A 1075 -88.51 -6.49 -24.85
N THR A 1076 -88.37 -6.81 -26.15
CA THR A 1076 -88.42 -8.04 -27.00
C THR A 1076 -88.22 -7.60 -28.48
N THR A 1077 -87.37 -8.26 -29.30
CA THR A 1077 -87.72 -8.81 -30.66
C THR A 1077 -86.52 -9.34 -31.47
N LEU A 1078 -86.54 -10.65 -31.80
CA LEU A 1078 -86.43 -11.32 -33.14
C LEU A 1078 -85.24 -10.99 -34.11
N ASN A 1079 -84.68 -11.92 -34.93
CA ASN A 1079 -85.09 -13.30 -35.26
C ASN A 1079 -83.97 -14.21 -35.88
N HIS A 1080 -84.12 -15.55 -35.77
CA HIS A 1080 -83.49 -16.71 -36.51
C HIS A 1080 -81.95 -16.80 -36.78
N GLY A 1081 -81.30 -17.99 -36.81
CA GLY A 1081 -81.69 -19.34 -36.36
C GLY A 1081 -80.93 -20.54 -37.00
N LEU A 1082 -80.67 -21.60 -36.20
CA LEU A 1082 -80.38 -23.04 -36.54
C LEU A 1082 -79.08 -23.38 -37.35
N ASP A 1083 -78.45 -24.57 -37.28
CA ASP A 1083 -78.79 -25.87 -36.61
C ASP A 1083 -77.53 -26.69 -36.11
N ALA A 1084 -77.73 -27.95 -35.66
CA ALA A 1084 -76.96 -28.71 -34.65
C ALA A 1084 -75.65 -29.50 -35.01
N SER A 1085 -75.03 -30.09 -33.96
CA SER A 1085 -73.98 -31.18 -33.91
C SER A 1085 -72.49 -30.78 -34.05
N GLU A 1086 -71.48 -31.44 -33.44
CA GLU A 1086 -71.45 -32.55 -32.45
C GLU A 1086 -70.17 -32.58 -31.55
N ARG A 1087 -70.26 -33.19 -30.36
CA ARG A 1087 -69.28 -33.90 -29.47
C ARG A 1087 -67.82 -33.42 -29.18
N CYS A 1088 -67.37 -33.82 -27.98
CA CYS A 1088 -66.00 -33.72 -27.46
C CYS A 1088 -65.08 -34.89 -27.90
N SER A 1089 -63.77 -34.65 -28.03
CA SER A 1089 -62.67 -35.55 -27.57
C SER A 1089 -61.28 -34.97 -27.88
N GLY A 1090 -60.24 -35.40 -27.14
CA GLY A 1090 -58.83 -35.34 -27.59
C GLY A 1090 -58.40 -36.69 -28.22
N PRO A 1091 -57.10 -36.96 -28.53
CA PRO A 1091 -55.90 -36.31 -27.98
C PRO A 1091 -54.70 -36.12 -28.97
N SER A 1092 -53.52 -35.75 -28.41
CA SER A 1092 -52.15 -36.17 -28.78
C SER A 1092 -51.44 -35.78 -30.11
N ILE A 1093 -50.28 -35.12 -29.93
CA ILE A 1093 -48.94 -35.39 -30.54
C ILE A 1093 -48.45 -34.69 -31.84
N ASN A 1094 -47.21 -34.16 -31.72
CA ASN A 1094 -46.14 -33.80 -32.69
C ASN A 1094 -46.20 -32.62 -33.69
N TRP A 1095 -45.27 -31.68 -33.46
CA TRP A 1095 -44.28 -31.11 -34.40
C TRP A 1095 -44.57 -31.09 -35.92
N SER A 1096 -44.76 -29.90 -36.51
CA SER A 1096 -43.66 -29.14 -37.17
C SER A 1096 -44.13 -27.92 -38.01
N LYS A 1097 -43.25 -26.91 -38.10
CA LYS A 1097 -43.26 -25.74 -39.04
C LYS A 1097 -44.39 -24.69 -38.94
N VAL A 1098 -44.00 -23.45 -39.32
CA VAL A 1098 -44.77 -22.19 -39.44
C VAL A 1098 -44.98 -21.48 -38.09
N LYS A 1099 -44.50 -20.25 -37.84
CA LYS A 1099 -43.63 -19.31 -38.61
C LYS A 1099 -42.89 -18.33 -37.66
N ILE A 1100 -41.89 -17.61 -38.17
CA ILE A 1100 -41.48 -16.26 -37.68
C ILE A 1100 -41.36 -15.35 -38.91
N ASP A 1101 -41.92 -14.14 -38.84
CA ASP A 1101 -41.69 -13.05 -39.79
C ASP A 1101 -40.75 -12.00 -39.18
N ALA A 1102 -39.89 -11.40 -40.02
CA ALA A 1102 -38.85 -10.47 -39.59
C ALA A 1102 -39.14 -9.03 -40.08
N PRO A 1103 -38.74 -7.99 -39.33
CA PRO A 1103 -38.63 -6.64 -39.87
C PRO A 1103 -37.36 -6.49 -40.73
N GLU A 1104 -37.55 -5.84 -41.87
CA GLU A 1104 -36.51 -5.32 -42.78
C GLU A 1104 -35.79 -4.10 -42.19
N GLN A 1105 -34.69 -3.56 -42.72
CA GLN A 1105 -33.57 -4.05 -43.56
C GLN A 1105 -32.44 -3.00 -43.37
N VAL A 1106 -31.16 -3.39 -43.46
CA VAL A 1106 -30.05 -2.42 -43.60
C VAL A 1106 -29.43 -2.58 -44.98
N ILE A 1107 -29.66 -1.58 -45.85
CA ILE A 1107 -29.20 -1.60 -47.24
C ILE A 1107 -27.67 -1.49 -47.28
N THR A 1108 -27.04 -2.37 -48.05
CA THR A 1108 -25.61 -2.32 -48.34
C THR A 1108 -25.33 -1.52 -49.62
N SER A 1109 -24.17 -0.88 -49.69
CA SER A 1109 -23.56 -0.53 -50.98
C SER A 1109 -22.17 -1.15 -51.05
N GLN A 1110 -21.96 -2.01 -52.05
CA GLN A 1110 -20.66 -2.61 -52.34
C GLN A 1110 -19.95 -1.78 -53.41
N ASN A 1111 -18.62 -1.73 -53.36
CA ASN A 1111 -17.86 -1.65 -54.58
C ASN A 1111 -16.64 -2.59 -54.57
N LYS A 1112 -16.37 -3.17 -55.74
CA LYS A 1112 -15.37 -4.21 -56.02
C LYS A 1112 -14.03 -3.53 -56.41
N LEU A 1113 -12.84 -4.13 -56.51
CA LEU A 1113 -12.37 -5.53 -56.50
C LEU A 1113 -10.81 -5.55 -56.34
N LYS A 1114 -10.18 -6.73 -56.52
CA LYS A 1114 -8.74 -7.03 -56.77
C LYS A 1114 -7.79 -7.09 -55.56
N ILE A 1115 -7.75 -8.26 -54.91
CA ILE A 1115 -6.53 -8.79 -54.29
C ILE A 1115 -5.69 -9.47 -55.38
N LYS A 1116 -4.38 -9.23 -55.43
CA LYS A 1116 -3.41 -10.00 -56.24
C LYS A 1116 -2.64 -10.95 -55.34
N ILE A 1117 -2.84 -12.26 -55.52
CA ILE A 1117 -2.00 -13.29 -54.90
C ILE A 1117 -0.67 -13.35 -55.67
N LYS A 1118 0.45 -13.40 -54.94
CA LYS A 1118 1.72 -13.89 -55.49
C LYS A 1118 2.49 -14.65 -54.42
N MET A 1119 2.40 -15.98 -54.47
CA MET A 1119 3.15 -16.86 -53.58
C MET A 1119 4.64 -16.79 -53.91
N LYS A 1120 5.49 -16.96 -52.89
CA LYS A 1120 6.80 -17.59 -53.05
C LYS A 1120 7.00 -18.57 -51.90
N THR A 1121 7.00 -19.85 -52.24
CA THR A 1121 7.43 -20.93 -51.36
C THR A 1121 8.91 -20.78 -51.02
N LYS A 1122 9.32 -21.42 -49.92
CA LYS A 1122 10.72 -21.80 -49.73
C LYS A 1122 10.75 -23.14 -49.01
N GLU A 1123 10.91 -24.20 -49.79
CA GLU A 1123 11.10 -25.55 -49.27
C GLU A 1123 12.47 -25.69 -48.59
N THR A 1124 12.56 -26.68 -47.72
CA THR A 1124 13.79 -27.18 -47.13
C THR A 1124 14.12 -28.52 -47.76
N ASP A 1125 15.35 -28.72 -48.23
CA ASP A 1125 15.98 -30.04 -48.08
C ASP A 1125 17.52 -29.99 -48.14
N MET A 1126 18.13 -31.15 -47.91
CA MET A 1126 19.56 -31.42 -47.71
C MET A 1126 20.42 -31.27 -48.99
N ASP A 1127 21.74 -30.99 -48.87
CA ASP A 1127 22.77 -32.06 -48.81
C ASP A 1127 24.21 -31.54 -48.53
N VAL A 1128 25.22 -32.43 -48.57
CA VAL A 1128 26.49 -32.31 -47.83
C VAL A 1128 27.74 -31.95 -48.72
N PRO A 1129 29.02 -32.43 -48.57
CA PRO A 1129 30.16 -31.49 -48.54
C PRO A 1129 31.23 -31.62 -49.65
N THR A 1130 32.12 -30.63 -49.71
CA THR A 1130 33.48 -30.76 -50.29
C THR A 1130 34.50 -30.09 -49.37
N GLY A 1131 35.66 -30.73 -49.14
CA GLY A 1131 36.76 -30.17 -48.34
C GLY A 1131 38.13 -30.42 -48.98
N ILE A 1132 39.22 -30.03 -48.30
CA ILE A 1132 40.62 -30.37 -48.63
C ILE A 1132 41.48 -30.28 -47.34
N VAL A 1133 42.61 -30.98 -47.33
CA VAL A 1133 43.49 -31.31 -46.18
C VAL A 1133 44.94 -31.07 -46.62
N PRO A 1134 45.86 -30.47 -45.81
CA PRO A 1134 46.83 -31.30 -45.06
C PRO A 1134 47.51 -30.74 -43.79
N SER A 1135 47.70 -31.64 -42.80
CA SER A 1135 48.90 -31.75 -41.91
C SER A 1135 49.16 -30.66 -40.84
N ASP A 1136 49.91 -30.89 -39.73
CA ASP A 1136 50.64 -32.09 -39.26
C ASP A 1136 50.72 -32.18 -37.70
N ARG A 1137 51.18 -33.34 -37.19
CA ARG A 1137 51.88 -33.60 -35.89
C ARG A 1137 51.18 -33.44 -34.51
N ALA A 1138 50.71 -34.60 -34.03
CA ALA A 1138 51.38 -35.41 -32.99
C ALA A 1138 51.04 -35.34 -31.46
N ARG A 1139 50.62 -36.53 -30.97
CA ARG A 1139 51.02 -37.26 -29.72
C ARG A 1139 50.28 -37.07 -28.35
N ARG A 1140 49.85 -38.25 -27.82
CA ARG A 1140 49.61 -38.67 -26.41
C ARG A 1140 48.37 -38.07 -25.70
N SER A 1141 47.36 -38.83 -25.23
CA SER A 1141 47.28 -39.96 -24.25
C SER A 1141 47.59 -39.53 -22.81
N LYS A 1142 46.81 -39.79 -21.74
CA LYS A 1142 45.99 -40.96 -21.30
C LYS A 1142 44.73 -40.45 -20.54
N ARG A 1143 43.61 -41.16 -20.24
CA ARG A 1143 43.20 -42.58 -20.02
C ARG A 1143 42.99 -43.00 -18.53
N MET A 1144 41.75 -42.84 -18.05
CA MET A 1144 40.95 -43.73 -17.15
C MET A 1144 41.21 -43.88 -15.61
N LYS A 1145 40.10 -44.33 -14.96
CA LYS A 1145 39.88 -44.89 -13.59
C LYS A 1145 39.75 -43.85 -12.46
N LYS A 1146 38.74 -43.90 -11.56
CA LYS A 1146 38.01 -44.97 -10.81
C LYS A 1146 38.75 -45.55 -9.59
N SER A 1147 38.30 -45.14 -8.40
CA SER A 1147 37.93 -46.02 -7.26
C SER A 1147 37.15 -45.22 -6.21
N GLY A 1148 36.24 -45.88 -5.49
CA GLY A 1148 35.78 -45.44 -4.15
C GLY A 1148 36.77 -45.90 -3.06
N PRO A 1149 36.35 -46.08 -1.79
CA PRO A 1149 34.96 -46.15 -1.33
C PRO A 1149 34.13 -44.88 -1.52
#